data_AF-A0A087DNS3-F1
#
_entry.id   AF-A0A087DNS3-F1
#
_cell.length_a   1.000
_cell.length_b   1.000
_cell.length_c   1.000
_cell.angle_alpha   90.00
_cell.angle_beta   90.00
_cell.angle_gamma   90.00
#
_symmetry.space_group_name_H-M   'P 1'
#
loop_
_entity.id
_entity.type
_entity.pdbx_description
1 polymer ?
#
loop_
_entity_poly.entity_id
_entity_poly.type
_entity_poly.pdbx_seq_one_letter_code
_entity_poly.pdbx_strand_id
1 'polypeptide(L)'
;MPHLPHPFAKGSRRRAAVAALVAVLVVLAVECVGFNLPFWRTLGASTDSASSTNAMGAGLERTDTGLLRVTDPTDAWIEVKADGTSDYARVDALEPKQDALRVIHLRVTFPAGANGTNSANGTNGTTATNATQSVSPWSPRSLFLKAHGTGVMRVWVEEAKGSVIPIEAVRANVRVPFSFSPARVALMLGVLLLAALWRPRSRLWRVALDPSNRRQRFAFAGLVTPFAVATAANVIWQMRYATPLTFHQPDGYTYDIDQYGHLADALLNGRVSLDLLVPDALAAAPDPYDVTTRSRLLAEGVSPIYWDYAFHDGHWYSYFGVVPAVVLFAPYRALTGRMLSSAAAVYLFMFIALVFIWLLTIRLIVRLAPRTSLAATSMMLLFVPLAANMPYLVYRTNFYSVPFAASLAFTAAGLWLWMGASTGKRPLNPADRWRMDGAPELSLPRLGLGAFLIAANFGCRPTFCLAALLGIPLFWPQIRAVVANLKARRVRVGHALRAPIVVLAAAAVPLAPLVWYNHARFGSFLEFGNDYQLTVTDMTAFRQPLAGVPAMVGYYLALPLRIVREFPFVALSPTPLAEWAFTEPMVGGLFVLCPPLLAALALPFLRRRFAASHLMPMMATALALALLITVFDASSAGLGWRYMGDFGWLFALAALPGLLRAVNGDGDGGDGDGCAPAPAGTRIVRIVVLVMFAVMVLVNVLCLFTIGRQDQMIVTRPDLFHDVMTWFTL
;
A
#
# COMPACT_ATOMS: atom_id res chain seq x y z
N MET A 1 22.94 56.25 -5.52
CA MET A 1 21.60 56.24 -4.88
C MET A 1 21.34 54.86 -4.31
N PRO A 2 21.01 54.73 -3.01
CA PRO A 2 20.81 53.45 -2.36
C PRO A 2 19.48 52.80 -2.77
N HIS A 3 19.48 51.48 -2.94
CA HIS A 3 18.31 50.66 -3.23
C HIS A 3 17.29 50.74 -2.08
N LEU A 4 16.19 51.47 -2.30
CA LEU A 4 15.01 51.43 -1.44
C LEU A 4 14.36 50.04 -1.51
N PRO A 5 14.05 49.39 -0.37
CA PRO A 5 13.34 48.11 -0.35
C PRO A 5 11.86 48.32 -0.73
N HIS A 6 11.40 47.63 -1.77
CA HIS A 6 10.01 47.67 -2.22
C HIS A 6 8.99 47.42 -1.08
N PRO A 7 8.05 48.35 -0.80
CA PRO A 7 7.08 48.23 0.30
C PRO A 7 6.04 47.10 0.12
N PHE A 8 5.86 46.58 -1.11
CA PHE A 8 4.95 45.46 -1.39
C PHE A 8 5.36 44.13 -0.75
N ALA A 9 6.65 43.92 -0.44
CA ALA A 9 7.14 42.69 0.15
C ALA A 9 6.75 42.53 1.64
N LYS A 10 6.64 43.65 2.39
CA LYS A 10 6.25 43.63 3.81
C LYS A 10 4.77 43.28 4.01
N GLY A 11 3.88 43.81 3.16
CA GLY A 11 2.43 43.51 3.21
C GLY A 11 2.07 42.05 2.90
N SER A 12 2.79 41.43 1.96
CA SER A 12 2.59 40.01 1.61
C SER A 12 3.04 39.06 2.73
N ARG A 13 4.17 39.35 3.40
CA ARG A 13 4.66 38.54 4.53
C ARG A 13 3.73 38.63 5.73
N ARG A 14 3.22 39.82 6.06
CA ARG A 14 2.24 40.02 7.13
C ARG A 14 0.95 39.23 6.88
N ARG A 15 0.40 39.28 5.66
CA ARG A 15 -0.80 38.49 5.30
C ARG A 15 -0.56 36.98 5.38
N ALA A 16 0.61 36.50 4.97
CA ALA A 16 0.95 35.08 5.08
C ALA A 16 1.11 34.64 6.55
N ALA A 17 1.75 35.46 7.38
CA ALA A 17 1.88 35.20 8.82
C ALA A 17 0.52 35.18 9.53
N VAL A 18 -0.37 36.13 9.19
CA VAL A 18 -1.75 36.16 9.71
C VAL A 18 -2.52 34.91 9.26
N ALA A 19 -2.43 34.51 7.99
CA ALA A 19 -3.09 33.30 7.51
C ALA A 19 -2.57 32.03 8.20
N ALA A 20 -1.26 31.94 8.46
CA ALA A 20 -0.67 30.84 9.20
C ALA A 20 -1.12 30.82 10.67
N LEU A 21 -1.17 31.99 11.32
CA LEU A 21 -1.69 32.12 12.68
C LEU A 21 -3.16 31.70 12.75
N VAL A 22 -4.00 32.17 11.81
CA VAL A 22 -5.41 31.78 11.74
C VAL A 22 -5.54 30.28 11.52
N ALA A 23 -4.74 29.67 10.64
CA ALA A 23 -4.73 28.22 10.43
C ALA A 23 -4.39 27.46 11.72
N VAL A 24 -3.37 27.90 12.47
CA VAL A 24 -3.01 27.30 13.76
C VAL A 24 -4.13 27.48 14.78
N LEU A 25 -4.73 28.67 14.88
CA LEU A 25 -5.85 28.93 15.79
C LEU A 25 -7.07 28.07 15.45
N VAL A 26 -7.38 27.89 14.16
CA VAL A 26 -8.46 26.99 13.72
C VAL A 26 -8.15 25.55 14.11
N VAL A 27 -6.92 25.07 13.88
CA VAL A 27 -6.50 23.72 14.29
C VAL A 27 -6.63 23.54 15.80
N LEU A 28 -6.16 24.52 16.59
CA LEU A 28 -6.29 24.48 18.06
C LEU A 28 -7.76 24.54 18.51
N ALA A 29 -8.61 25.31 17.83
CA ALA A 29 -10.04 25.35 18.13
C ALA A 29 -10.71 24.01 17.81
N VAL A 30 -10.41 23.40 16.66
CA VAL A 30 -10.93 22.07 16.30
C VAL A 30 -10.40 21.00 17.27
N GLU A 31 -9.15 21.07 17.68
CA GLU A 31 -8.56 20.14 18.65
C GLU A 31 -9.16 20.30 20.06
N CYS A 32 -9.13 21.51 20.61
CA CYS A 32 -9.53 21.77 22.00
C CYS A 32 -11.06 21.83 22.18
N VAL A 33 -11.84 22.09 21.13
CA VAL A 33 -13.31 22.19 21.21
C VAL A 33 -13.98 21.07 20.41
N GLY A 34 -13.62 20.89 19.14
CA GLY A 34 -14.25 19.90 18.25
C GLY A 34 -14.02 18.46 18.73
N PHE A 35 -12.76 18.00 18.76
CA PHE A 35 -12.37 16.65 19.22
C PHE A 35 -12.50 16.46 20.74
N ASN A 36 -12.81 17.53 21.49
CA ASN A 36 -13.04 17.48 22.93
C ASN A 36 -14.49 17.84 23.30
N LEU A 37 -15.41 17.79 22.33
CA LEU A 37 -16.82 18.09 22.57
C LEU A 37 -17.44 17.19 23.67
N PRO A 38 -17.12 15.89 23.79
CA PRO A 38 -17.60 15.07 24.91
C PRO A 38 -17.12 15.57 26.27
N PHE A 39 -15.88 16.06 26.38
CA PHE A 39 -15.38 16.64 27.64
C PHE A 39 -16.23 17.84 28.06
N TRP A 40 -16.51 18.76 27.12
CA TRP A 40 -17.33 19.94 27.40
C TRP A 40 -18.78 19.59 27.74
N ARG A 41 -19.35 18.57 27.09
CA ARG A 41 -20.72 18.08 27.36
C ARG A 41 -20.86 17.35 28.69
N THR A 42 -19.79 16.74 29.19
CA THR A 42 -19.81 15.92 30.41
C THR A 42 -19.24 16.65 31.63
N LEU A 43 -19.09 17.98 31.60
CA LEU A 43 -18.62 18.77 32.74
C LEU A 43 -19.51 18.64 33.99
N GLY A 44 -20.82 18.46 33.79
CA GLY A 44 -21.81 18.27 34.86
C GLY A 44 -22.06 16.81 35.24
N ALA A 45 -21.26 15.86 34.73
CA ALA A 45 -21.37 14.45 35.07
C ALA A 45 -21.18 14.24 36.58
N SER A 46 -22.05 13.45 37.20
CA SER A 46 -21.89 13.02 38.60
C SER A 46 -20.61 12.21 38.68
N THR A 47 -19.75 12.52 39.65
CA THR A 47 -18.48 11.84 39.84
C THR A 47 -18.74 10.36 40.08
N ASP A 48 -18.25 9.50 39.18
CA ASP A 48 -18.23 8.03 39.18
C ASP A 48 -19.21 7.36 40.18
N SER A 49 -20.27 6.72 39.65
CA SER A 49 -21.11 5.82 40.45
C SER A 49 -20.24 4.88 41.29
N ALA A 50 -20.29 5.05 42.61
CA ALA A 50 -19.36 4.49 43.57
C ALA A 50 -19.62 3.00 43.89
N SER A 51 -20.02 2.18 42.90
CA SER A 51 -20.12 0.73 43.12
C SER A 51 -18.74 0.09 42.95
N SER A 52 -18.27 -0.63 43.97
CA SER A 52 -17.00 -1.37 43.96
C SER A 52 -17.00 -2.55 42.99
N THR A 53 -18.17 -3.10 42.65
CA THR A 53 -18.34 -4.22 41.70
C THR A 53 -19.69 -4.16 41.01
N ASN A 54 -19.70 -4.35 39.69
CA ASN A 54 -20.92 -4.47 38.89
C ASN A 54 -21.65 -5.79 39.12
N ALA A 55 -22.97 -5.80 38.88
CA ALA A 55 -23.69 -7.06 38.70
C ALA A 55 -23.26 -7.70 37.38
N MET A 56 -23.07 -9.02 37.36
CA MET A 56 -22.61 -9.77 36.19
C MET A 56 -23.53 -10.96 35.93
N GLY A 57 -23.73 -11.32 34.66
CA GLY A 57 -24.44 -12.53 34.27
C GLY A 57 -23.63 -13.80 34.60
N ALA A 58 -24.30 -14.95 34.61
CA ALA A 58 -23.67 -16.24 34.95
C ALA A 58 -22.66 -16.71 33.89
N GLY A 59 -22.68 -16.09 32.70
CA GLY A 59 -21.72 -16.31 31.63
C GLY A 59 -20.35 -15.66 31.83
N LEU A 60 -20.14 -14.91 32.93
CA LEU A 60 -18.87 -14.32 33.32
C LEU A 60 -18.41 -14.82 34.68
N GLU A 61 -17.14 -15.23 34.76
CA GLU A 61 -16.51 -15.64 36.00
C GLU A 61 -15.25 -14.80 36.26
N ARG A 62 -15.05 -14.35 37.51
CA ARG A 62 -13.81 -13.71 37.94
C ARG A 62 -12.76 -14.78 38.19
N THR A 63 -11.63 -14.68 37.51
CA THR A 63 -10.46 -15.51 37.79
C THR A 63 -9.77 -15.08 39.09
N ASP A 64 -8.90 -15.94 39.63
CA ASP A 64 -8.07 -15.65 40.82
C ASP A 64 -7.21 -14.39 40.67
N THR A 65 -6.98 -13.97 39.42
CA THR A 65 -6.19 -12.78 39.08
C THR A 65 -7.02 -11.51 38.88
N GLY A 66 -8.35 -11.58 39.06
CA GLY A 66 -9.28 -10.47 38.90
C GLY A 66 -9.81 -10.23 37.48
N LEU A 67 -9.24 -10.89 36.46
CA LEU A 67 -9.70 -10.87 35.06
C LEU A 67 -11.04 -11.61 34.92
N LEU A 68 -11.82 -11.26 33.90
CA LEU A 68 -13.07 -11.96 33.56
C LEU A 68 -12.82 -13.07 32.54
N ARG A 69 -13.38 -14.26 32.80
CA ARG A 69 -13.42 -15.37 31.87
C ARG A 69 -14.85 -15.55 31.34
N VAL A 70 -15.00 -15.69 30.03
CA VAL A 70 -16.29 -16.00 29.42
C VAL A 70 -16.57 -17.50 29.56
N THR A 71 -17.56 -17.86 30.36
CA THR A 71 -18.00 -19.25 30.56
C THR A 71 -19.15 -19.62 29.63
N ASP A 72 -20.05 -18.68 29.38
CA ASP A 72 -21.18 -18.77 28.44
C ASP A 72 -21.42 -17.41 27.75
N PRO A 73 -21.13 -17.27 26.44
CA PRO A 73 -21.35 -16.03 25.71
C PRO A 73 -22.81 -15.53 25.70
N THR A 74 -23.80 -16.41 25.94
CA THR A 74 -25.22 -16.03 25.88
C THR A 74 -25.72 -15.30 27.12
N ASP A 75 -24.99 -15.40 28.24
CA ASP A 75 -25.28 -14.71 29.50
C ASP A 75 -24.06 -13.92 30.01
N ALA A 76 -23.19 -13.49 29.08
CA ALA A 76 -21.98 -12.73 29.39
C ALA A 76 -22.24 -11.21 29.37
N TRP A 77 -22.68 -10.66 30.50
CA TRP A 77 -22.98 -9.22 30.61
C TRP A 77 -22.60 -8.62 31.96
N ILE A 78 -22.42 -7.30 31.97
CA ILE A 78 -22.12 -6.47 33.14
C ILE A 78 -23.18 -5.35 33.24
N GLU A 79 -23.81 -5.19 34.39
CA GLU A 79 -24.82 -4.16 34.65
C GLU A 79 -24.33 -3.03 35.54
N VAL A 80 -24.79 -1.83 35.20
CA VAL A 80 -24.57 -0.61 35.99
C VAL A 80 -25.78 0.30 35.89
N LYS A 81 -26.14 0.93 36.99
CA LYS A 81 -27.23 1.91 37.04
C LYS A 81 -26.71 3.28 36.60
N ALA A 82 -27.41 3.90 35.66
CA ALA A 82 -27.10 5.20 35.12
C ALA A 82 -28.05 6.28 35.67
N ASP A 83 -27.51 7.41 36.13
CA ASP A 83 -28.18 8.48 36.85
C ASP A 83 -28.66 9.66 35.99
N GLY A 84 -28.29 9.68 34.70
CA GLY A 84 -28.69 10.70 33.73
C GLY A 84 -27.71 11.83 33.51
N THR A 85 -26.60 11.89 34.26
CA THR A 85 -25.72 13.07 34.26
C THR A 85 -24.73 13.12 33.09
N SER A 86 -24.54 12.01 32.37
CA SER A 86 -23.67 11.91 31.19
C SER A 86 -24.06 10.74 30.28
N ASP A 87 -23.96 10.92 28.97
CA ASP A 87 -24.23 9.87 27.97
C ASP A 87 -23.01 8.96 27.69
N TYR A 88 -22.13 8.81 28.68
CA TYR A 88 -20.91 8.01 28.55
C TYR A 88 -20.73 7.06 29.72
N ALA A 89 -20.24 5.86 29.40
CA ALA A 89 -19.74 4.89 30.36
C ALA A 89 -18.24 4.66 30.16
N ARG A 90 -17.51 4.36 31.24
CA ARG A 90 -16.10 3.95 31.19
C ARG A 90 -15.99 2.48 31.56
N VAL A 91 -15.26 1.73 30.76
CA VAL A 91 -14.79 0.40 31.12
C VAL A 91 -13.47 0.56 31.86
N ASP A 92 -13.43 0.20 33.14
CA ASP A 92 -12.19 0.15 33.91
C ASP A 92 -11.48 -1.16 33.52
N ALA A 93 -10.30 -1.03 32.93
CA ALA A 93 -9.50 -2.17 32.52
C ALA A 93 -8.37 -2.43 33.53
N LEU A 94 -8.12 -3.71 33.82
CA LEU A 94 -6.94 -4.13 34.57
C LEU A 94 -5.70 -4.07 33.68
N GLU A 95 -4.51 -4.02 34.30
CA GLU A 95 -3.26 -4.18 33.54
C GLU A 95 -3.31 -5.50 32.76
N PRO A 96 -3.25 -5.44 31.42
CA PRO A 96 -3.44 -6.61 30.62
C PRO A 96 -2.24 -7.56 30.72
N LYS A 97 -2.51 -8.82 31.06
CA LYS A 97 -1.52 -9.90 31.04
C LYS A 97 -1.38 -10.51 29.64
N GLN A 98 -0.34 -11.32 29.41
CA GLN A 98 -0.01 -11.87 28.08
C GLN A 98 -1.14 -12.71 27.45
N ASP A 99 -1.96 -13.34 28.28
CA ASP A 99 -3.09 -14.20 27.91
C ASP A 99 -4.41 -13.43 27.68
N ALA A 100 -4.46 -12.15 28.02
CA ALA A 100 -5.65 -11.32 27.89
C ALA A 100 -5.88 -10.84 26.45
N LEU A 101 -7.15 -10.75 26.04
CA LEU A 101 -7.51 -10.22 24.74
C LEU A 101 -7.08 -8.76 24.57
N ARG A 102 -6.52 -8.45 23.38
CA ARG A 102 -6.09 -7.09 22.98
C ARG A 102 -7.20 -6.23 22.39
N VAL A 103 -8.23 -6.87 21.89
CA VAL A 103 -9.43 -6.27 21.33
C VAL A 103 -10.62 -6.99 21.96
N ILE A 104 -11.60 -6.22 22.42
CA ILE A 104 -12.78 -6.73 23.12
C ILE A 104 -14.02 -6.14 22.44
N HIS A 105 -14.98 -6.97 22.10
CA HIS A 105 -16.25 -6.55 21.50
C HIS A 105 -17.31 -6.38 22.60
N LEU A 106 -17.79 -5.15 22.75
CA LEU A 106 -18.75 -4.77 23.77
C LEU A 106 -20.01 -4.23 23.11
N ARG A 107 -21.17 -4.73 23.55
CA ARG A 107 -22.48 -4.22 23.10
C ARG A 107 -23.24 -3.65 24.28
N VAL A 108 -23.62 -2.38 24.20
CA VAL A 108 -24.43 -1.74 25.23
C VAL A 108 -25.92 -1.99 24.95
N THR A 109 -26.71 -2.28 25.97
CA THR A 109 -28.17 -2.42 25.87
C THR A 109 -28.82 -1.82 27.11
N PHE A 110 -30.08 -1.45 27.00
CA PHE A 110 -30.90 -0.98 28.11
C PHE A 110 -32.07 -1.96 28.24
N PRO A 111 -32.13 -2.79 29.29
CA PRO A 111 -33.28 -3.65 29.53
C PRO A 111 -34.53 -2.76 29.57
N ALA A 112 -35.50 -3.06 28.72
CA ALA A 112 -36.73 -2.29 28.66
C ALA A 112 -37.41 -2.31 30.03
N GLY A 113 -37.51 -1.15 30.68
CA GLY A 113 -38.55 -0.95 31.68
C GLY A 113 -39.89 -1.16 30.99
N ALA A 114 -40.78 -1.92 31.62
CA ALA A 114 -42.14 -2.16 31.17
C ALA A 114 -42.87 -0.84 30.85
N ASN A 115 -42.78 -0.39 29.60
CA ASN A 115 -43.77 0.39 28.87
C ASN A 115 -43.25 0.60 27.44
N GLY A 116 -43.85 -0.15 26.52
CA GLY A 116 -43.46 -0.19 25.12
C GLY A 116 -43.58 1.16 24.45
N THR A 117 -42.48 1.63 23.86
CA THR A 117 -42.49 2.33 22.58
C THR A 117 -41.22 1.95 21.83
N ASN A 118 -41.36 0.98 20.92
CA ASN A 118 -40.38 0.76 19.86
C ASN A 118 -40.41 1.98 18.94
N SER A 119 -39.63 3.01 19.26
CA SER A 119 -39.39 4.11 18.32
C SER A 119 -38.30 3.67 17.33
N ALA A 120 -38.72 2.87 16.34
CA ALA A 120 -37.90 2.45 15.21
C ALA A 120 -37.86 3.51 14.08
N ASN A 121 -38.35 4.73 14.31
CA ASN A 121 -38.32 5.80 13.32
C ASN A 121 -38.01 7.14 13.98
N GLY A 122 -36.81 7.65 13.76
CA GLY A 122 -36.35 8.93 14.30
C GLY A 122 -35.21 9.50 13.48
N THR A 123 -35.56 10.13 12.36
CA THR A 123 -34.72 11.16 11.72
C THR A 123 -34.42 12.25 12.76
N ASN A 124 -33.13 12.39 13.12
CA ASN A 124 -32.51 13.31 14.09
C ASN A 124 -32.31 12.77 15.51
N GLY A 125 -31.08 12.35 15.80
CA GLY A 125 -30.45 12.40 17.13
C GLY A 125 -30.88 11.34 18.16
N THR A 126 -29.89 10.60 18.69
CA THR A 126 -29.96 9.74 19.89
C THR A 126 -30.86 8.51 19.81
N THR A 127 -30.48 7.54 18.98
CA THR A 127 -30.97 6.15 19.04
C THR A 127 -30.32 5.37 20.20
N ALA A 128 -31.10 4.55 20.89
CA ALA A 128 -30.62 3.52 21.81
C ALA A 128 -29.50 2.69 21.14
N THR A 129 -28.31 2.68 21.75
CA THR A 129 -27.10 2.12 21.14
C THR A 129 -27.03 0.61 21.31
N ASN A 130 -27.83 -0.16 20.58
CA ASN A 130 -27.63 -1.62 20.43
C ASN A 130 -26.40 -1.97 19.54
N ALA A 131 -25.48 -1.02 19.32
CA ALA A 131 -24.33 -1.18 18.46
C ALA A 131 -23.18 -1.85 19.24
N THR A 132 -22.62 -2.91 18.67
CA THR A 132 -21.37 -3.51 19.14
C THR A 132 -20.21 -2.59 18.78
N GLN A 133 -19.37 -2.25 19.75
CA GLN A 133 -18.14 -1.49 19.57
C GLN A 133 -16.95 -2.36 19.99
N SER A 134 -15.88 -2.35 19.20
CA SER A 134 -14.59 -2.91 19.62
C SER A 134 -13.81 -1.90 20.46
N VAL A 135 -13.16 -2.37 21.52
CA VAL A 135 -12.30 -1.57 22.39
C VAL A 135 -10.97 -2.25 22.60
N SER A 136 -9.94 -1.49 22.98
CA SER A 136 -8.64 -2.03 23.34
C SER A 136 -8.20 -1.52 24.72
N PRO A 137 -7.83 -2.41 25.67
CA PRO A 137 -7.28 -2.01 26.96
C PRO A 137 -6.02 -1.12 26.87
N TRP A 138 -5.29 -1.21 25.75
CA TRP A 138 -4.09 -0.41 25.48
C TRP A 138 -4.39 0.97 24.88
N SER A 139 -5.66 1.25 24.53
CA SER A 139 -6.14 2.56 24.12
C SER A 139 -7.14 3.04 25.17
N PRO A 140 -6.71 3.79 26.20
CA PRO A 140 -7.57 4.20 27.32
C PRO A 140 -8.82 4.98 26.89
N ARG A 141 -8.72 5.72 25.77
CA ARG A 141 -9.86 6.45 25.21
C ARG A 141 -10.91 5.54 24.58
N SER A 142 -10.50 4.39 24.07
CA SER A 142 -11.44 3.43 23.46
C SER A 142 -12.38 2.79 24.48
N LEU A 143 -12.02 2.81 25.76
CA LEU A 143 -12.80 2.29 26.89
C LEU A 143 -13.99 3.18 27.28
N PHE A 144 -14.15 4.35 26.63
CA PHE A 144 -15.34 5.18 26.79
C PHE A 144 -16.39 4.74 25.77
N LEU A 145 -17.50 4.23 26.28
CA LEU A 145 -18.65 3.79 25.49
C LEU A 145 -19.71 4.88 25.53
N LYS A 146 -20.32 5.17 24.39
CA LYS A 146 -21.49 6.04 24.34
C LYS A 146 -22.72 5.24 24.77
N ALA A 147 -23.46 5.75 25.73
CA ALA A 147 -24.56 5.05 26.38
C ALA A 147 -25.67 6.05 26.74
N HIS A 148 -26.94 5.64 26.65
CA HIS A 148 -28.05 6.48 27.12
C HIS A 148 -27.88 6.78 28.62
N GLY A 149 -27.96 8.06 29.00
CA GLY A 149 -27.60 8.50 30.35
C GLY A 149 -28.47 7.95 31.48
N THR A 150 -29.69 7.45 31.24
CA THR A 150 -30.62 7.03 32.31
C THR A 150 -31.04 5.56 32.22
N GLY A 151 -31.20 4.90 33.38
CA GLY A 151 -31.76 3.55 33.49
C GLY A 151 -30.73 2.50 33.95
N VAL A 152 -31.04 1.21 33.75
CA VAL A 152 -30.05 0.14 33.94
C VAL A 152 -29.36 -0.08 32.60
N MET A 153 -28.04 0.15 32.56
CA MET A 153 -27.21 -0.14 31.40
C MET A 153 -26.63 -1.53 31.55
N ARG A 154 -26.79 -2.37 30.53
CA ARG A 154 -26.20 -3.70 30.43
C ARG A 154 -25.18 -3.73 29.30
N VAL A 155 -23.92 -3.97 29.62
CA VAL A 155 -22.81 -4.12 28.67
C VAL A 155 -22.54 -5.61 28.46
N TRP A 156 -22.86 -6.10 27.27
CA TRP A 156 -22.58 -7.46 26.84
C TRP A 156 -21.15 -7.60 26.37
N VAL A 157 -20.54 -8.72 26.72
CA VAL A 157 -19.20 -9.12 26.27
C VAL A 157 -19.37 -10.15 25.16
N GLU A 158 -19.14 -9.75 23.91
CA GLU A 158 -19.36 -10.58 22.72
C GLU A 158 -18.09 -11.35 22.32
N GLU A 159 -17.53 -12.09 23.27
CA GLU A 159 -16.31 -12.88 23.06
C GLU A 159 -16.60 -14.38 23.17
N ALA A 160 -15.74 -15.19 22.54
CA ALA A 160 -15.88 -16.64 22.56
C ALA A 160 -15.73 -17.23 23.97
N LYS A 161 -16.35 -18.40 24.20
CA LYS A 161 -16.16 -19.17 25.44
C LYS A 161 -14.68 -19.46 25.67
N GLY A 162 -14.21 -19.23 26.89
CA GLY A 162 -12.82 -19.40 27.29
C GLY A 162 -11.96 -18.15 27.18
N SER A 163 -12.44 -17.09 26.51
CA SER A 163 -11.74 -15.81 26.41
C SER A 163 -11.51 -15.18 27.78
N VAL A 164 -10.29 -14.66 27.99
CA VAL A 164 -9.90 -13.93 29.20
C VAL A 164 -9.77 -12.45 28.89
N ILE A 165 -10.45 -11.63 29.69
CA ILE A 165 -10.73 -10.23 29.39
C ILE A 165 -10.35 -9.36 30.58
N PRO A 166 -9.53 -8.32 30.39
CA PRO A 166 -9.03 -7.47 31.46
C PRO A 166 -10.02 -6.34 31.79
N ILE A 167 -11.27 -6.68 32.11
CA ILE A 167 -12.27 -5.71 32.57
C ILE A 167 -12.45 -5.86 34.07
N GLU A 168 -12.22 -4.79 34.80
CA GLU A 168 -12.45 -4.72 36.24
C GLU A 168 -13.89 -4.35 36.56
N ALA A 169 -14.39 -3.30 35.90
CA ALA A 169 -15.70 -2.73 36.17
C ALA A 169 -16.18 -1.87 34.99
N VAL A 170 -17.46 -1.52 35.00
CA VAL A 170 -18.07 -0.55 34.09
C VAL A 170 -18.73 0.53 34.94
N ARG A 171 -18.38 1.79 34.69
CA ARG A 171 -18.96 2.96 35.36
C ARG A 171 -19.85 3.72 34.39
N ALA A 172 -21.08 4.01 34.79
CA ALA A 172 -21.99 4.84 34.00
C ALA A 172 -21.83 6.33 34.35
N ASN A 173 -22.30 7.17 33.43
CA ASN A 173 -22.35 8.63 33.54
C ASN A 173 -21.02 9.29 33.89
N VAL A 174 -19.94 8.80 33.30
CA VAL A 174 -18.59 9.32 33.58
C VAL A 174 -18.34 10.65 32.88
N ARG A 175 -17.41 11.42 33.43
CA ARG A 175 -16.79 12.55 32.72
C ARG A 175 -15.75 12.04 31.73
N VAL A 176 -15.89 12.41 30.46
CA VAL A 176 -14.86 12.13 29.46
C VAL A 176 -13.68 13.08 29.68
N PRO A 177 -12.43 12.59 29.83
CA PRO A 177 -11.28 13.45 30.06
C PRO A 177 -10.90 14.25 28.81
N PHE A 178 -10.46 15.49 29.06
CA PHE A 178 -9.85 16.32 28.02
C PHE A 178 -8.60 15.64 27.49
N SER A 179 -8.42 15.62 26.17
CA SER A 179 -7.27 15.02 25.51
C SER A 179 -6.79 15.88 24.37
N PHE A 180 -5.54 16.31 24.46
CA PHE A 180 -4.83 16.94 23.37
C PHE A 180 -4.00 15.90 22.63
N SER A 181 -4.22 15.75 21.32
CA SER A 181 -3.49 14.80 20.46
C SER A 181 -2.52 15.55 19.54
N PRO A 182 -1.21 15.46 19.77
CA PRO A 182 -0.20 15.97 18.84
C PRO A 182 -0.34 15.35 17.45
N ALA A 183 -0.78 14.09 17.36
CA ALA A 183 -0.97 13.38 16.11
C ALA A 183 -2.10 14.00 15.26
N ARG A 184 -3.26 14.31 15.86
CA ARG A 184 -4.37 15.00 15.16
C ARG A 184 -3.96 16.39 14.69
N VAL A 185 -3.29 17.15 15.55
CA VAL A 185 -2.79 18.49 15.22
C VAL A 185 -1.80 18.42 14.06
N ALA A 186 -0.84 17.50 14.11
CA ALA A 186 0.12 17.28 13.03
C ALA A 186 -0.57 16.88 11.72
N LEU A 187 -1.58 16.00 11.76
CA LEU A 187 -2.35 15.59 10.60
C LEU A 187 -3.12 16.77 9.98
N MET A 188 -3.86 17.53 10.80
CA MET A 188 -4.61 18.71 10.33
C MET A 188 -3.67 19.77 9.73
N LEU A 189 -2.53 20.05 10.39
CA LEU A 189 -1.52 20.95 9.86
C LEU A 189 -0.90 20.43 8.56
N GLY A 190 -0.69 19.12 8.44
CA GLY A 190 -0.23 18.48 7.21
C GLY A 190 -1.20 18.66 6.05
N VAL A 191 -2.51 18.46 6.28
CA VAL A 191 -3.56 18.69 5.28
C VAL A 191 -3.59 20.16 4.87
N LEU A 192 -3.56 21.09 5.84
CA LEU A 192 -3.53 22.52 5.56
C LEU A 192 -2.27 22.95 4.82
N LEU A 193 -1.13 22.33 5.13
CA LEU A 193 0.13 22.56 4.43
C LEU A 193 0.02 22.09 2.97
N LEU A 194 -0.47 20.89 2.71
CA LEU A 194 -0.69 20.40 1.33
C LEU A 194 -1.63 21.32 0.55
N ALA A 195 -2.76 21.72 1.16
CA ALA A 195 -3.68 22.68 0.56
C ALA A 195 -3.00 24.04 0.29
N ALA A 196 -2.18 24.53 1.20
CA ALA A 196 -1.43 25.79 1.06
C ALA A 196 -0.33 25.71 -0.01
N LEU A 197 0.32 24.55 -0.17
CA LEU A 197 1.36 24.31 -1.17
C LEU A 197 0.75 24.18 -2.57
N TRP A 198 -0.40 23.53 -2.71
CA TRP A 198 -1.04 23.26 -4.00
C TRP A 198 -2.07 24.29 -4.43
N ARG A 199 -2.52 25.21 -3.57
CA ARG A 199 -3.44 26.27 -4.00
C ARG A 199 -2.85 27.05 -5.19
N PRO A 200 -3.64 27.45 -6.20
CA PRO A 200 -3.13 28.09 -7.42
C PRO A 200 -2.29 29.36 -7.21
N ARG A 201 -2.45 30.03 -6.06
CA ARG A 201 -1.69 31.24 -5.67
C ARG A 201 -0.36 30.95 -4.96
N SER A 202 -0.03 29.68 -4.73
CA SER A 202 1.22 29.27 -4.09
C SER A 202 2.44 29.66 -4.94
N ARG A 203 3.55 29.97 -4.28
CA ARG A 203 4.83 30.27 -4.96
C ARG A 203 5.34 29.07 -5.76
N LEU A 204 4.99 27.84 -5.37
CA LEU A 204 5.39 26.63 -6.07
C LEU A 204 4.89 26.56 -7.51
N TRP A 205 3.76 27.19 -7.83
CA TRP A 205 3.25 27.30 -9.20
C TRP A 205 4.10 28.21 -10.09
N ARG A 206 4.90 29.11 -9.50
CA ARG A 206 5.73 30.09 -10.22
C ARG A 206 7.17 29.61 -10.43
N VAL A 207 7.56 28.52 -9.78
CA VAL A 207 8.91 27.97 -9.88
C VAL A 207 8.85 26.77 -10.82
N ALA A 208 9.51 26.87 -11.97
CA ALA A 208 9.65 25.75 -12.89
C ALA A 208 10.58 24.67 -12.31
N LEU A 209 10.27 23.42 -12.60
CA LEU A 209 11.13 22.28 -12.31
C LEU A 209 12.44 22.42 -13.10
N ASP A 210 13.56 22.43 -12.40
CA ASP A 210 14.90 22.44 -12.98
C ASP A 210 15.79 21.43 -12.24
N PRO A 211 15.97 20.21 -12.81
CA PRO A 211 16.83 19.20 -12.22
C PRO A 211 18.32 19.57 -12.18
N SER A 212 18.75 20.64 -12.85
CA SER A 212 20.13 21.14 -12.76
C SER A 212 20.36 22.01 -11.51
N ASN A 213 19.29 22.58 -10.95
CA ASN A 213 19.35 23.47 -9.80
C ASN A 213 19.67 22.72 -8.50
N ARG A 214 20.78 23.10 -7.84
CA ARG A 214 21.23 22.49 -6.57
C ARG A 214 20.20 22.63 -5.45
N ARG A 215 19.49 23.76 -5.35
CA ARG A 215 18.48 23.98 -4.29
C ARG A 215 17.30 23.02 -4.44
N GLN A 216 16.85 22.78 -5.68
CA GLN A 216 15.78 21.82 -5.93
C GLN A 216 16.22 20.38 -5.63
N ARG A 217 17.50 20.04 -5.89
CA ARG A 217 18.06 18.74 -5.51
C ARG A 217 18.12 18.55 -3.99
N PHE A 218 18.54 19.56 -3.24
CA PHE A 218 18.51 19.52 -1.77
C PHE A 218 17.08 19.45 -1.24
N ALA A 219 16.13 20.16 -1.84
CA ALA A 219 14.72 20.04 -1.49
C ALA A 219 14.19 18.62 -1.75
N PHE A 220 14.55 18.02 -2.88
CA PHE A 220 14.22 16.62 -3.18
C PHE A 220 14.85 15.65 -2.17
N ALA A 221 16.13 15.83 -1.83
CA ALA A 221 16.78 15.02 -0.79
C ALA A 221 16.07 15.19 0.56
N GLY A 222 15.69 16.41 0.94
CA GLY A 222 14.89 16.68 2.13
C GLY A 222 13.53 16.01 2.11
N LEU A 223 12.89 15.91 0.94
CA LEU A 223 11.62 15.18 0.76
C LEU A 223 11.78 13.66 0.92
N VAL A 224 12.88 13.10 0.44
CA VAL A 224 13.19 11.65 0.55
C VAL A 224 13.62 11.27 1.96
N THR A 225 14.24 12.18 2.70
CA THR A 225 14.87 11.92 4.02
C THR A 225 13.92 11.27 5.04
N PRO A 226 12.68 11.76 5.27
CA PRO A 226 11.76 11.12 6.21
C PRO A 226 11.46 9.66 5.87
N PHE A 227 11.34 9.33 4.59
CA PHE A 227 11.14 7.95 4.14
C PHE A 227 12.38 7.10 4.38
N ALA A 228 13.58 7.66 4.13
CA ALA A 228 14.83 6.97 4.42
C ALA A 228 15.00 6.66 5.91
N VAL A 229 14.69 7.63 6.78
CA VAL A 229 14.74 7.47 8.24
C VAL A 229 13.70 6.45 8.70
N ALA A 230 12.47 6.51 8.20
CA ALA A 230 11.42 5.54 8.52
C ALA A 230 11.80 4.12 8.07
N THR A 231 12.34 3.96 6.86
CA THR A 231 12.84 2.66 6.37
C THR A 231 13.98 2.15 7.23
N ALA A 232 14.98 2.99 7.57
CA ALA A 232 16.08 2.58 8.43
C ALA A 232 15.58 2.15 9.81
N ALA A 233 14.67 2.93 10.43
CA ALA A 233 14.09 2.59 11.72
C ALA A 233 13.32 1.26 11.69
N ASN A 234 12.50 1.03 10.66
CA ASN A 234 11.74 -0.22 10.52
C ASN A 234 12.66 -1.41 10.22
N VAL A 235 13.67 -1.25 9.35
CA VAL A 235 14.64 -2.31 9.06
C VAL A 235 15.43 -2.68 10.31
N ILE A 236 15.92 -1.69 11.07
CA ILE A 236 16.63 -1.94 12.34
C ILE A 236 15.71 -2.62 13.35
N TRP A 237 14.45 -2.18 13.46
CA TRP A 237 13.46 -2.82 14.33
C TRP A 237 13.25 -4.29 13.96
N GLN A 238 13.04 -4.58 12.68
CA GLN A 238 12.88 -5.93 12.16
C GLN A 238 14.12 -6.80 12.43
N MET A 239 15.33 -6.26 12.23
CA MET A 239 16.59 -6.98 12.53
C MET A 239 16.78 -7.29 14.02
N ARG A 240 16.17 -6.51 14.92
CA ARG A 240 16.29 -6.69 16.38
C ARG A 240 15.21 -7.56 16.99
N TYR A 241 13.99 -7.48 16.48
CA TYR A 241 12.81 -8.00 17.16
C TYR A 241 11.97 -8.97 16.31
N ALA A 242 12.28 -9.17 15.03
CA ALA A 242 11.56 -10.17 14.25
C ALA A 242 11.88 -11.58 14.76
N THR A 243 10.84 -12.35 15.02
CA THR A 243 10.91 -13.78 15.33
C THR A 243 10.46 -14.59 14.12
N PRO A 244 10.95 -15.83 13.95
CA PRO A 244 10.40 -16.73 12.95
C PRO A 244 8.89 -16.85 13.07
N LEU A 245 8.19 -16.81 11.93
CA LEU A 245 6.73 -16.81 11.87
C LEU A 245 6.25 -18.16 11.32
N THR A 246 6.33 -19.17 12.19
CA THR A 246 5.81 -20.51 11.93
C THR A 246 4.61 -20.76 12.82
N PHE A 247 3.46 -21.02 12.21
CA PHE A 247 2.22 -21.33 12.90
C PHE A 247 1.76 -22.73 12.50
N HIS A 248 1.44 -23.56 13.49
CA HIS A 248 0.92 -24.90 13.26
C HIS A 248 -0.25 -25.14 14.21
N GLN A 249 -1.32 -25.71 13.69
CA GLN A 249 -2.41 -26.25 14.49
C GLN A 249 -2.42 -27.77 14.31
N PRO A 250 -2.77 -28.53 15.37
CA PRO A 250 -3.01 -29.97 15.24
C PRO A 250 -3.97 -30.25 14.07
N ASP A 251 -3.68 -31.29 13.31
CA ASP A 251 -4.47 -31.73 12.14
C ASP A 251 -4.62 -30.66 11.04
N GLY A 252 -3.72 -29.68 11.03
CA GLY A 252 -3.72 -28.56 10.09
C GLY A 252 -2.38 -28.37 9.38
N TYR A 253 -2.41 -27.53 8.34
CA TYR A 253 -1.18 -27.16 7.63
C TYR A 253 -0.17 -26.45 8.54
N THR A 254 1.10 -26.56 8.18
CA THR A 254 2.18 -25.75 8.75
C THR A 254 2.32 -24.47 7.92
N TYR A 255 2.03 -23.33 8.54
CA TYR A 255 2.18 -22.01 7.95
C TYR A 255 3.55 -21.45 8.32
N ASP A 256 4.53 -21.64 7.45
CA ASP A 256 5.87 -21.08 7.58
C ASP A 256 6.04 -19.89 6.62
N ILE A 257 6.14 -18.69 7.19
CA ILE A 257 6.16 -17.40 6.47
C ILE A 257 7.62 -17.00 6.08
N ASP A 258 8.63 -17.79 6.44
CA ASP A 258 10.06 -17.48 6.25
C ASP A 258 10.67 -18.12 4.99
N GLN A 259 9.86 -18.32 3.93
CA GLN A 259 10.25 -18.94 2.65
C GLN A 259 11.58 -18.41 2.07
N TYR A 260 11.77 -17.09 2.07
CA TYR A 260 12.97 -16.45 1.54
C TYR A 260 14.21 -16.73 2.39
N GLY A 261 14.04 -16.98 3.68
CA GLY A 261 15.12 -17.40 4.57
C GLY A 261 15.53 -18.85 4.30
N HIS A 262 14.57 -19.77 4.15
CA HIS A 262 14.85 -21.15 3.73
C HIS A 262 15.52 -21.21 2.36
N LEU A 263 15.06 -20.37 1.43
CA LEU A 263 15.67 -20.25 0.10
C LEU A 263 17.11 -19.73 0.19
N ALA A 264 17.38 -18.76 1.06
CA ALA A 264 18.74 -18.28 1.30
C ALA A 264 19.64 -19.39 1.85
N ASP A 265 19.15 -20.19 2.80
CA ASP A 265 19.89 -21.32 3.36
C ASP A 265 20.16 -22.41 2.30
N ALA A 266 19.17 -22.74 1.46
CA ALA A 266 19.35 -23.67 0.34
C ALA A 266 20.47 -23.20 -0.60
N LEU A 267 20.42 -21.93 -1.03
CA LEU A 267 21.41 -21.34 -1.92
C LEU A 267 22.83 -21.35 -1.32
N LEU A 268 22.97 -21.01 -0.03
CA LEU A 268 24.27 -21.01 0.66
C LEU A 268 24.86 -22.41 0.81
N ASN A 269 24.02 -23.44 0.84
CA ASN A 269 24.44 -24.84 0.87
C ASN A 269 24.54 -25.48 -0.53
N GLY A 270 24.43 -24.69 -1.60
CA GLY A 270 24.54 -25.19 -2.98
C GLY A 270 23.38 -26.07 -3.43
N ARG A 271 22.20 -25.94 -2.79
CA ARG A 271 20.98 -26.69 -3.09
C ARG A 271 19.93 -25.79 -3.73
N VAL A 272 19.03 -26.39 -4.50
CA VAL A 272 17.85 -25.71 -5.05
C VAL A 272 16.56 -26.08 -4.30
N SER A 273 16.55 -27.24 -3.63
CA SER A 273 15.49 -27.66 -2.71
C SER A 273 15.71 -27.08 -1.32
N LEU A 274 14.60 -26.86 -0.61
CA LEU A 274 14.60 -26.36 0.76
C LEU A 274 14.89 -27.49 1.74
N ASP A 275 15.58 -27.16 2.83
CA ASP A 275 15.90 -28.09 3.92
C ASP A 275 14.71 -28.20 4.89
N LEU A 276 13.58 -28.69 4.39
CA LEU A 276 12.33 -28.85 5.12
C LEU A 276 11.96 -30.34 5.19
N LEU A 277 11.40 -30.76 6.33
CA LEU A 277 10.96 -32.13 6.54
C LEU A 277 9.86 -32.53 5.55
N VAL A 278 10.00 -33.69 4.93
CA VAL A 278 8.99 -34.31 4.07
C VAL A 278 8.45 -35.55 4.77
N PRO A 279 7.17 -35.58 5.17
CA PRO A 279 6.59 -36.79 5.74
C PRO A 279 6.54 -37.93 4.72
N ASP A 280 6.92 -39.15 5.14
CA ASP A 280 6.91 -40.34 4.28
C ASP A 280 5.53 -40.60 3.66
N ALA A 281 4.46 -40.39 4.43
CA ALA A 281 3.09 -40.55 3.95
C ALA A 281 2.70 -39.53 2.86
N LEU A 282 3.26 -38.31 2.91
CA LEU A 282 3.07 -37.31 1.85
C LEU A 282 3.89 -37.67 0.61
N ALA A 283 5.14 -38.08 0.79
CA ALA A 283 6.01 -38.49 -0.32
C ALA A 283 5.49 -39.73 -1.06
N ALA A 284 4.86 -40.67 -0.32
CA ALA A 284 4.25 -41.88 -0.88
C ALA A 284 2.82 -41.66 -1.41
N ALA A 285 2.23 -40.47 -1.22
CA ALA A 285 0.88 -40.18 -1.70
C ALA A 285 0.84 -40.22 -3.23
N PRO A 286 -0.12 -40.94 -3.85
CA PRO A 286 -0.23 -41.00 -5.31
C PRO A 286 -0.48 -39.63 -5.95
N ASP A 287 -1.23 -38.77 -5.26
CA ASP A 287 -1.50 -37.39 -5.67
C ASP A 287 -1.42 -36.47 -4.44
N PRO A 288 -0.24 -35.89 -4.15
CA PRO A 288 -0.07 -34.97 -3.02
C PRO A 288 -0.70 -33.60 -3.27
N TYR A 289 -1.16 -33.29 -4.48
CA TYR A 289 -1.73 -31.98 -4.85
C TYR A 289 -3.24 -31.93 -4.58
N ASP A 290 -3.93 -33.04 -4.73
CA ASP A 290 -5.35 -33.18 -4.42
C ASP A 290 -5.66 -32.74 -2.97
N VAL A 291 -6.68 -31.89 -2.84
CA VAL A 291 -7.12 -31.31 -1.56
C VAL A 291 -7.69 -32.41 -0.65
N THR A 292 -8.37 -33.40 -1.21
CA THR A 292 -8.99 -34.49 -0.44
C THR A 292 -7.91 -35.38 0.18
N THR A 293 -6.89 -35.72 -0.61
CA THR A 293 -5.73 -36.50 -0.17
C THR A 293 -5.00 -35.79 0.97
N ARG A 294 -4.69 -34.50 0.81
CA ARG A 294 -4.05 -33.70 1.87
C ARG A 294 -4.91 -33.60 3.13
N SER A 295 -6.22 -33.39 2.98
CA SER A 295 -7.14 -33.30 4.12
C SER A 295 -7.20 -34.59 4.92
N ARG A 296 -7.17 -35.75 4.23
CA ARG A 296 -7.08 -37.06 4.88
C ARG A 296 -5.76 -37.25 5.61
N LEU A 297 -4.62 -36.92 4.98
CA LEU A 297 -3.30 -37.02 5.61
C LEU A 297 -3.23 -36.16 6.89
N LEU A 298 -3.72 -34.92 6.83
CA LEU A 298 -3.78 -34.03 7.99
C LEU A 298 -4.66 -34.61 9.11
N ALA A 299 -5.83 -35.17 8.78
CA ALA A 299 -6.72 -35.81 9.75
C ALA A 299 -6.13 -37.10 10.36
N GLU A 300 -5.23 -37.78 9.65
CA GLU A 300 -4.45 -38.92 10.14
C GLU A 300 -3.23 -38.48 10.99
N GLY A 301 -3.05 -37.18 11.23
CA GLY A 301 -1.96 -36.61 12.02
C GLY A 301 -0.64 -36.44 11.27
N VAL A 302 -0.64 -36.54 9.93
CA VAL A 302 0.58 -36.33 9.12
C VAL A 302 0.98 -34.86 9.16
N SER A 303 2.17 -34.60 9.70
CA SER A 303 2.72 -33.25 9.86
C SER A 303 4.26 -33.30 9.76
N PRO A 304 4.93 -32.27 9.21
CA PRO A 304 4.37 -31.05 8.65
C PRO A 304 3.97 -31.19 7.18
N ILE A 305 2.83 -30.60 6.80
CA ILE A 305 2.49 -30.29 5.41
C ILE A 305 2.49 -28.77 5.27
N TYR A 306 3.45 -28.23 4.52
CA TYR A 306 3.65 -26.79 4.43
C TYR A 306 2.64 -26.16 3.47
N TRP A 307 2.00 -25.08 3.94
CA TRP A 307 1.09 -24.29 3.13
C TRP A 307 1.86 -23.34 2.22
N ASP A 308 1.47 -23.25 0.94
CA ASP A 308 2.01 -22.29 -0.03
C ASP A 308 3.48 -22.53 -0.41
N TYR A 309 3.94 -23.77 -0.32
CA TYR A 309 5.21 -24.23 -0.87
C TYR A 309 4.97 -25.11 -2.09
N ALA A 310 5.93 -25.17 -3.00
CA ALA A 310 5.91 -26.11 -4.12
C ALA A 310 6.46 -27.45 -3.67
N PHE A 311 5.71 -28.54 -3.88
CA PHE A 311 6.15 -29.90 -3.61
C PHE A 311 6.37 -30.64 -4.93
N HIS A 312 7.60 -31.04 -5.24
CA HIS A 312 7.92 -31.69 -6.52
C HIS A 312 9.03 -32.73 -6.33
N ASP A 313 8.88 -33.91 -6.95
CA ASP A 313 9.84 -35.02 -6.85
C ASP A 313 10.30 -35.33 -5.41
N GLY A 314 9.36 -35.31 -4.46
CA GLY A 314 9.64 -35.59 -3.05
C GLY A 314 10.40 -34.50 -2.29
N HIS A 315 10.52 -33.29 -2.85
CA HIS A 315 11.24 -32.17 -2.22
C HIS A 315 10.38 -30.91 -2.15
N TRP A 316 10.66 -30.07 -1.16
CA TRP A 316 10.06 -28.75 -1.01
C TRP A 316 10.87 -27.68 -1.76
N TYR A 317 10.16 -26.77 -2.42
CA TYR A 317 10.71 -25.61 -3.12
C TYR A 317 9.90 -24.36 -2.77
N SER A 318 10.53 -23.19 -2.85
CA SER A 318 9.79 -21.94 -2.94
C SER A 318 9.46 -21.66 -4.41
N TYR A 319 8.20 -21.39 -4.71
CA TYR A 319 7.76 -20.99 -6.05
C TYR A 319 7.92 -19.48 -6.29
N PHE A 320 8.25 -18.71 -5.24
CA PHE A 320 8.57 -17.30 -5.37
C PHE A 320 9.91 -17.10 -6.09
N GLY A 321 10.02 -15.97 -6.79
CA GLY A 321 11.25 -15.62 -7.50
C GLY A 321 12.46 -15.57 -6.57
N VAL A 322 13.58 -16.15 -7.02
CA VAL A 322 14.82 -16.33 -6.24
C VAL A 322 15.71 -15.09 -6.14
N VAL A 323 15.55 -14.10 -7.03
CA VAL A 323 16.43 -12.92 -7.08
C VAL A 323 16.43 -12.11 -5.77
N PRO A 324 15.29 -11.84 -5.10
CA PRO A 324 15.29 -11.19 -3.79
C PRO A 324 16.17 -11.95 -2.78
N ALA A 325 16.14 -13.29 -2.79
CA ALA A 325 16.99 -14.11 -1.92
C ALA A 325 18.47 -13.88 -2.23
N VAL A 326 18.85 -13.94 -3.51
CA VAL A 326 20.24 -13.77 -3.97
C VAL A 326 20.80 -12.39 -3.62
N VAL A 327 20.02 -11.33 -3.82
CA VAL A 327 20.54 -9.96 -3.65
C VAL A 327 20.49 -9.47 -2.21
N LEU A 328 19.68 -10.08 -1.34
CA LEU A 328 19.42 -9.56 0.00
C LEU A 328 19.43 -10.60 1.12
N PHE A 329 18.66 -11.69 1.01
CA PHE A 329 18.52 -12.65 2.12
C PHE A 329 19.78 -13.52 2.31
N ALA A 330 20.32 -14.11 1.24
CA ALA A 330 21.54 -14.93 1.31
C ALA A 330 22.77 -14.11 1.73
N PRO A 331 23.03 -12.90 1.18
CA PRO A 331 24.11 -12.06 1.70
C PRO A 331 23.95 -11.70 3.18
N TYR A 332 22.74 -11.37 3.63
CA TYR A 332 22.50 -11.06 5.04
C TYR A 332 22.74 -12.26 5.95
N ARG A 333 22.26 -13.44 5.54
CA ARG A 333 22.46 -14.70 6.27
C ARG A 333 23.94 -15.08 6.34
N ALA A 334 24.68 -14.96 5.24
CA ALA A 334 26.12 -15.22 5.21
C ALA A 334 26.92 -14.28 6.12
N LEU A 335 26.52 -13.00 6.20
CA LEU A 335 27.23 -12.00 7.01
C LEU A 335 26.88 -12.03 8.50
N THR A 336 25.64 -12.38 8.85
CA THR A 336 25.13 -12.25 10.24
C THR A 336 24.82 -13.58 10.91
N GLY A 337 24.73 -14.67 10.15
CA GLY A 337 24.21 -15.95 10.62
C GLY A 337 22.71 -15.94 10.91
N ARG A 338 21.98 -14.83 10.66
CA ARG A 338 20.54 -14.68 10.97
C ARG A 338 19.70 -14.64 9.72
N MET A 339 18.45 -15.08 9.81
CA MET A 339 17.47 -14.93 8.73
C MET A 339 16.97 -13.48 8.67
N LEU A 340 16.93 -12.90 7.47
CA LEU A 340 16.35 -11.59 7.27
C LEU A 340 14.83 -11.71 7.23
N SER A 341 14.11 -10.85 7.97
CA SER A 341 12.64 -10.86 7.87
C SER A 341 12.17 -10.33 6.52
N SER A 342 11.10 -10.94 5.99
CA SER A 342 10.45 -10.46 4.76
C SER A 342 10.05 -8.99 4.84
N ALA A 343 9.65 -8.52 6.03
CA ALA A 343 9.27 -7.12 6.23
C ALA A 343 10.45 -6.16 6.05
N ALA A 344 11.64 -6.50 6.53
CA ALA A 344 12.84 -5.69 6.31
C ALA A 344 13.16 -5.57 4.81
N ALA A 345 13.05 -6.68 4.07
CA ALA A 345 13.25 -6.69 2.62
C ALA A 345 12.23 -5.81 1.89
N VAL A 346 10.94 -5.93 2.24
CA VAL A 346 9.87 -5.10 1.67
C VAL A 346 10.16 -3.61 1.90
N TYR A 347 10.47 -3.19 3.13
CA TYR A 347 10.76 -1.77 3.41
C TYR A 347 11.95 -1.22 2.62
N LEU A 348 13.01 -2.03 2.47
CA LEU A 348 14.19 -1.63 1.69
C LEU A 348 13.86 -1.50 0.20
N PHE A 349 13.25 -2.52 -0.41
CA PHE A 349 12.89 -2.47 -1.82
C PHE A 349 11.86 -1.39 -2.12
N MET A 350 10.86 -1.18 -1.25
CA MET A 350 9.87 -0.13 -1.42
C MET A 350 10.49 1.27 -1.34
N PHE A 351 11.51 1.48 -0.50
CA PHE A 351 12.26 2.73 -0.47
C PHE A 351 13.04 2.96 -1.77
N ILE A 352 13.73 1.94 -2.27
CA ILE A 352 14.44 1.99 -3.56
C ILE A 352 13.45 2.30 -4.69
N ALA A 353 12.31 1.60 -4.73
CA ALA A 353 11.23 1.85 -5.67
C ALA A 353 10.73 3.28 -5.60
N LEU A 354 10.48 3.83 -4.40
CA LEU A 354 10.01 5.20 -4.21
C LEU A 354 11.00 6.23 -4.76
N VAL A 355 12.30 6.07 -4.47
CA VAL A 355 13.33 6.97 -4.96
C VAL A 355 13.40 6.93 -6.49
N PHE A 356 13.49 5.74 -7.07
CA PHE A 356 13.63 5.61 -8.52
C PHE A 356 12.35 5.96 -9.28
N ILE A 357 11.16 5.67 -8.74
CA ILE A 357 9.90 6.05 -9.38
C ILE A 357 9.75 7.57 -9.39
N TRP A 358 10.12 8.28 -8.30
CA TRP A 358 10.14 9.74 -8.29
C TRP A 358 11.16 10.32 -9.27
N LEU A 359 12.37 9.76 -9.33
CA LEU A 359 13.38 10.20 -10.29
C LEU A 359 12.95 9.91 -11.74
N LEU A 360 12.26 8.81 -11.99
CA LEU A 360 11.66 8.46 -13.29
C LEU A 360 10.58 9.48 -13.66
N THR A 361 9.66 9.77 -12.75
CA THR A 361 8.60 10.77 -12.92
C THR A 361 9.17 12.15 -13.23
N ILE A 362 10.22 12.59 -12.52
CA ILE A 362 10.91 13.86 -12.82
C ILE A 362 11.46 13.88 -14.26
N ARG A 363 12.10 12.79 -14.71
CA ARG A 363 12.60 12.69 -16.09
C ARG A 363 11.48 12.72 -17.13
N LEU A 364 10.35 12.05 -16.85
CA LEU A 364 9.17 12.08 -17.72
C LEU A 364 8.60 13.48 -17.81
N ILE A 365 8.43 14.17 -16.68
CA ILE A 365 7.91 15.54 -16.64
C ILE A 365 8.79 16.48 -17.46
N VAL A 366 10.11 16.42 -17.29
CA VAL A 366 11.03 17.31 -18.01
C VAL A 366 11.02 17.08 -19.52
N ARG A 367 10.70 15.86 -19.98
CA ARG A 367 10.61 15.53 -21.42
C ARG A 367 9.23 15.78 -22.02
N LEU A 368 8.17 15.51 -21.26
CA LEU A 368 6.79 15.71 -21.70
C LEU A 368 6.40 17.19 -21.63
N ALA A 369 6.71 17.86 -20.52
CA ALA A 369 6.31 19.24 -20.26
C ALA A 369 7.45 20.00 -19.52
N PRO A 370 8.49 20.46 -20.24
CA PRO A 370 9.71 21.06 -19.66
C PRO A 370 9.47 22.26 -18.74
N ARG A 371 8.37 22.99 -18.93
CA ARG A 371 8.01 24.18 -18.13
C ARG A 371 7.06 23.88 -16.95
N THR A 372 6.97 22.61 -16.54
CA THR A 372 6.10 22.21 -15.41
C THR A 372 6.56 22.84 -14.10
N SER A 373 5.62 23.36 -13.32
CA SER A 373 5.90 23.97 -12.02
C SER A 373 6.20 22.94 -10.93
N LEU A 374 6.90 23.35 -9.86
CA LEU A 374 7.17 22.49 -8.70
C LEU A 374 5.89 22.02 -8.00
N ALA A 375 4.82 22.82 -8.01
CA ALA A 375 3.52 22.38 -7.47
C ALA A 375 3.00 21.16 -8.24
N ALA A 376 2.89 21.29 -9.57
CA ALA A 376 2.46 20.22 -10.46
C ALA A 376 3.38 18.99 -10.35
N THR A 377 4.70 19.20 -10.28
CA THR A 377 5.66 18.11 -10.05
C THR A 377 5.39 17.40 -8.74
N SER A 378 5.21 18.11 -7.62
CA SER A 378 4.93 17.49 -6.32
C SER A 378 3.64 16.67 -6.32
N MET A 379 2.61 17.12 -7.04
CA MET A 379 1.38 16.34 -7.25
C MET A 379 1.69 15.06 -8.01
N MET A 380 2.45 15.11 -9.11
CA MET A 380 2.81 13.90 -9.86
C MET A 380 3.69 12.93 -9.04
N LEU A 381 4.58 13.46 -8.19
CA LEU A 381 5.38 12.65 -7.27
C LEU A 381 4.52 11.92 -6.23
N LEU A 382 3.43 12.53 -5.76
CA LEU A 382 2.48 11.85 -4.89
C LEU A 382 1.61 10.84 -5.66
N PHE A 383 1.15 11.21 -6.85
CA PHE A 383 0.25 10.40 -7.67
C PHE A 383 0.84 9.05 -8.07
N VAL A 384 2.06 9.03 -8.61
CA VAL A 384 2.60 7.81 -9.24
C VAL A 384 2.77 6.65 -8.23
N PRO A 385 3.32 6.84 -7.02
CA PRO A 385 3.39 5.79 -5.99
C PRO A 385 2.02 5.29 -5.52
N LEU A 386 1.04 6.18 -5.35
CA LEU A 386 -0.31 5.80 -4.93
C LEU A 386 -0.98 4.95 -6.02
N ALA A 387 -0.89 5.38 -7.27
CA ALA A 387 -1.41 4.62 -8.42
C ALA A 387 -0.69 3.28 -8.63
N ALA A 388 0.59 3.17 -8.24
CA ALA A 388 1.35 1.92 -8.26
C ALA A 388 1.04 0.97 -7.08
N ASN A 389 -0.02 1.25 -6.31
CA ASN A 389 -0.44 0.47 -5.13
C ASN A 389 0.64 0.34 -4.04
N MET A 390 1.61 1.27 -4.00
CA MET A 390 2.71 1.21 -3.03
C MET A 390 2.25 1.28 -1.56
N PRO A 391 1.21 2.07 -1.17
CA PRO A 391 0.73 2.09 0.22
C PRO A 391 0.28 0.72 0.72
N TYR A 392 -0.41 -0.06 -0.13
CA TYR A 392 -0.83 -1.41 0.22
C TYR A 392 0.39 -2.30 0.53
N LEU A 393 1.43 -2.25 -0.31
CA LEU A 393 2.64 -3.08 -0.17
C LEU A 393 3.53 -2.67 1.02
N VAL A 394 3.58 -1.38 1.39
CA VAL A 394 4.30 -0.91 2.59
C VAL A 394 3.54 -1.30 3.87
N TYR A 395 2.22 -1.45 3.78
CA TYR A 395 1.37 -1.86 4.88
C TYR A 395 1.44 -3.39 5.10
N ARG A 396 1.32 -4.17 4.02
CA ARG A 396 1.41 -5.64 4.03
C ARG A 396 2.83 -6.10 3.77
N THR A 397 3.59 -6.38 4.82
CA THR A 397 5.05 -6.61 4.74
C THR A 397 5.48 -8.09 4.86
N ASN A 398 4.63 -9.02 4.43
CA ASN A 398 4.93 -10.46 4.35
C ASN A 398 5.64 -10.87 3.04
N PHE A 399 6.02 -12.16 2.93
CA PHE A 399 6.76 -12.69 1.79
C PHE A 399 6.05 -12.48 0.45
N TYR A 400 4.71 -12.47 0.42
CA TYR A 400 3.92 -12.17 -0.79
C TYR A 400 4.24 -10.81 -1.40
N SER A 401 4.68 -9.83 -0.61
CA SER A 401 4.96 -8.46 -1.06
C SER A 401 6.40 -8.28 -1.52
N VAL A 402 7.31 -9.20 -1.19
CA VAL A 402 8.72 -9.13 -1.58
C VAL A 402 8.89 -9.13 -3.11
N PRO A 403 8.24 -10.01 -3.90
CA PRO A 403 8.33 -9.98 -5.36
C PRO A 403 7.89 -8.64 -5.96
N PHE A 404 6.75 -8.09 -5.50
CA PHE A 404 6.23 -6.81 -6.00
C PHE A 404 7.17 -5.65 -5.66
N ALA A 405 7.63 -5.58 -4.41
CA ALA A 405 8.53 -4.53 -3.95
C ALA A 405 9.85 -4.55 -4.75
N ALA A 406 10.47 -5.72 -4.91
CA ALA A 406 11.70 -5.88 -5.69
C ALA A 406 11.47 -5.53 -7.17
N SER A 407 10.37 -6.00 -7.76
CA SER A 407 10.06 -5.72 -9.16
C SER A 407 9.74 -4.27 -9.46
N LEU A 408 9.03 -3.56 -8.57
CA LEU A 408 8.84 -2.11 -8.66
C LEU A 408 10.19 -1.38 -8.56
N ALA A 409 11.08 -1.81 -7.65
CA ALA A 409 12.40 -1.21 -7.48
C ALA A 409 13.25 -1.37 -8.74
N PHE A 410 13.41 -2.59 -9.25
CA PHE A 410 14.22 -2.88 -10.43
C PHE A 410 13.64 -2.28 -11.70
N THR A 411 12.32 -2.31 -11.87
CA THR A 411 11.66 -1.73 -13.05
C THR A 411 11.76 -0.21 -13.05
N ALA A 412 11.50 0.45 -11.92
CA ALA A 412 11.64 1.91 -11.82
C ALA A 412 13.09 2.35 -12.04
N ALA A 413 14.06 1.66 -11.45
CA ALA A 413 15.48 1.93 -11.65
C ALA A 413 15.94 1.67 -13.09
N GLY A 414 15.51 0.55 -13.68
CA GLY A 414 15.83 0.17 -15.05
C GLY A 414 15.28 1.15 -16.08
N LEU A 415 14.00 1.50 -15.99
CA LEU A 415 13.38 2.52 -16.85
C LEU A 415 14.00 3.90 -16.62
N TRP A 416 14.37 4.23 -15.38
CA TRP A 416 15.07 5.48 -15.10
C TRP A 416 16.40 5.49 -15.85
N LEU A 417 17.23 4.44 -15.74
CA LEU A 417 18.51 4.31 -16.45
C LEU A 417 18.34 4.39 -17.97
N TRP A 418 17.39 3.65 -18.54
CA TRP A 418 17.08 3.66 -19.97
C TRP A 418 16.68 5.04 -20.47
N MET A 419 15.77 5.71 -19.77
CA MET A 419 15.45 7.10 -20.10
C MET A 419 16.71 7.98 -20.01
N GLY A 420 17.55 7.78 -18.99
CA GLY A 420 18.82 8.49 -18.86
C GLY A 420 19.88 8.14 -19.90
N ALA A 421 19.73 7.06 -20.68
CA ALA A 421 20.76 6.63 -21.62
C ALA A 421 20.93 7.63 -22.78
N SER A 422 19.84 8.28 -23.20
CA SER A 422 19.81 9.29 -24.27
C SER A 422 20.21 10.69 -23.78
N THR A 423 21.42 10.85 -23.24
CA THR A 423 21.95 12.16 -22.82
C THR A 423 23.47 12.26 -23.03
N GLY A 424 23.93 13.20 -23.86
CA GLY A 424 25.37 13.53 -24.01
C GLY A 424 25.97 14.34 -22.85
N LYS A 425 25.16 14.72 -21.85
CA LYS A 425 25.57 15.55 -20.71
C LYS A 425 26.07 14.70 -19.53
N ARG A 426 27.31 14.24 -19.60
CA ARG A 426 28.26 13.88 -18.53
C ARG A 426 29.59 13.48 -19.20
N PRO A 427 30.75 13.58 -18.52
CA PRO A 427 31.99 13.02 -19.06
C PRO A 427 31.85 11.49 -19.06
N LEU A 428 31.33 10.94 -20.15
CA LEU A 428 31.39 9.51 -20.45
C LEU A 428 32.63 9.27 -21.30
N ASN A 429 33.37 8.20 -20.98
CA ASN A 429 34.47 7.73 -21.82
C ASN A 429 33.95 7.50 -23.25
N PRO A 430 34.71 7.84 -24.30
CA PRO A 430 34.28 7.62 -25.68
C PRO A 430 33.84 6.18 -25.96
N ALA A 431 34.48 5.21 -25.30
CA ALA A 431 34.12 3.79 -25.39
C ALA A 431 32.71 3.49 -24.87
N ASP A 432 32.19 4.24 -23.90
CA ASP A 432 30.86 4.02 -23.32
C ASP A 432 29.73 4.63 -24.16
N ARG A 433 30.08 5.33 -25.24
CA ARG A 433 29.14 5.98 -26.14
C ARG A 433 28.87 5.10 -27.33
N TRP A 434 27.60 5.07 -27.71
CA TRP A 434 27.17 4.52 -28.97
C TRP A 434 26.43 5.60 -29.75
N ARG A 435 26.90 5.84 -30.98
CA ARG A 435 26.40 6.87 -31.89
C ARG A 435 26.01 6.24 -33.21
N MET A 436 24.89 6.71 -33.74
CA MET A 436 24.38 6.38 -35.06
C MET A 436 23.86 7.65 -35.72
N ASP A 437 24.18 7.86 -36.99
CA ASP A 437 23.70 9.04 -37.70
C ASP A 437 22.17 9.02 -37.83
N GLY A 438 21.54 10.15 -37.50
CA GLY A 438 20.09 10.28 -37.46
C GLY A 438 19.42 9.87 -36.13
N ALA A 439 20.20 9.59 -35.06
CA ALA A 439 19.65 9.34 -33.73
C ALA A 439 20.49 9.97 -32.60
N PRO A 440 19.88 10.27 -31.44
CA PRO A 440 20.60 10.71 -30.25
C PRO A 440 21.58 9.65 -29.73
N GLU A 441 22.76 10.10 -29.28
CA GLU A 441 23.79 9.25 -28.65
C GLU A 441 23.25 8.52 -27.41
N LEU A 442 23.70 7.26 -27.24
CA LEU A 442 23.35 6.43 -26.09
C LEU A 442 24.57 6.13 -25.21
N SER A 443 24.34 6.07 -23.90
CA SER A 443 25.26 5.50 -22.92
C SER A 443 25.07 3.98 -22.82
N LEU A 444 26.08 3.22 -23.22
CA LEU A 444 26.07 1.75 -23.15
C LEU A 444 25.96 1.22 -21.71
N PRO A 445 26.67 1.77 -20.69
CA PRO A 445 26.53 1.30 -19.31
C PRO A 445 25.11 1.47 -18.77
N ARG A 446 24.44 2.60 -19.06
CA ARG A 446 23.06 2.83 -18.63
C ARG A 446 22.08 1.91 -19.36
N LEU A 447 22.34 1.66 -20.64
CA LEU A 447 21.53 0.77 -21.45
C LEU A 447 21.62 -0.68 -20.93
N GLY A 448 22.84 -1.17 -20.70
CA GLY A 448 23.10 -2.50 -20.15
C GLY A 448 22.58 -2.66 -18.73
N LEU A 449 22.91 -1.75 -17.80
CA LEU A 449 22.42 -1.84 -16.41
C LEU A 449 20.89 -1.75 -16.34
N GLY A 450 20.26 -0.93 -17.18
CA GLY A 450 18.79 -0.89 -17.25
C GLY A 450 18.19 -2.20 -17.76
N ALA A 451 18.83 -2.85 -18.73
CA ALA A 451 18.41 -4.15 -19.25
C ALA A 451 18.59 -5.27 -18.22
N PHE A 452 19.72 -5.28 -17.51
CA PHE A 452 19.98 -6.19 -16.39
C PHE A 452 18.88 -6.11 -15.33
N LEU A 453 18.54 -4.89 -14.87
CA LEU A 453 17.50 -4.71 -13.83
C LEU A 453 16.12 -5.14 -14.31
N ILE A 454 15.74 -4.81 -15.56
CA ILE A 454 14.44 -5.22 -16.10
C ILE A 454 14.38 -6.74 -16.27
N ALA A 455 15.46 -7.38 -16.71
CA ALA A 455 15.55 -8.82 -16.87
C ALA A 455 15.57 -9.58 -15.53
N ALA A 456 16.11 -8.97 -14.46
CA ALA A 456 16.09 -9.55 -13.11
C ALA A 456 14.66 -9.80 -12.58
N ASN A 457 13.64 -9.12 -13.13
CA ASN A 457 12.23 -9.40 -12.82
C ASN A 457 11.82 -10.85 -13.10
N PHE A 458 12.51 -11.55 -14.00
CA PHE A 458 12.23 -12.96 -14.29
C PHE A 458 12.37 -13.84 -13.06
N GLY A 459 13.25 -13.46 -12.13
CA GLY A 459 13.41 -14.12 -10.84
C GLY A 459 12.86 -13.30 -9.67
N CYS A 460 12.01 -12.30 -9.92
CA CYS A 460 11.22 -11.63 -8.88
C CYS A 460 9.74 -11.92 -9.14
N ARG A 461 9.13 -11.14 -10.05
CA ARG A 461 7.76 -11.26 -10.51
C ARG A 461 7.72 -11.16 -12.05
N PRO A 462 7.51 -12.28 -12.78
CA PRO A 462 7.69 -12.35 -14.23
C PRO A 462 6.85 -11.35 -15.06
N THR A 463 5.66 -10.94 -14.59
CA THR A 463 4.81 -9.95 -15.28
C THR A 463 5.54 -8.63 -15.54
N PHE A 464 6.47 -8.24 -14.66
CA PHE A 464 7.27 -7.03 -14.83
C PHE A 464 8.35 -7.12 -15.92
N CYS A 465 8.70 -8.32 -16.40
CA CYS A 465 9.57 -8.47 -17.58
C CYS A 465 8.99 -7.79 -18.82
N LEU A 466 7.66 -7.66 -18.90
CA LEU A 466 6.97 -6.96 -19.99
C LEU A 466 7.32 -5.46 -20.05
N ALA A 467 7.89 -4.88 -18.99
CA ALA A 467 8.46 -3.53 -19.03
C ALA A 467 9.57 -3.38 -20.10
N ALA A 468 10.23 -4.47 -20.51
CA ALA A 468 11.19 -4.46 -21.61
C ALA A 468 10.57 -3.96 -22.93
N LEU A 469 9.27 -4.22 -23.16
CA LEU A 469 8.54 -3.78 -24.34
C LEU A 469 8.40 -2.25 -24.41
N LEU A 470 8.49 -1.54 -23.28
CA LEU A 470 8.55 -0.07 -23.25
C LEU A 470 9.86 0.45 -23.86
N GLY A 471 10.91 -0.37 -23.91
CA GLY A 471 12.19 -0.06 -24.56
C GLY A 471 12.05 0.12 -26.08
N ILE A 472 11.15 -0.61 -26.72
CA ILE A 472 10.93 -0.53 -28.18
C ILE A 472 10.54 0.90 -28.63
N PRO A 473 9.44 1.50 -28.13
CA PRO A 473 9.10 2.87 -28.48
C PRO A 473 10.11 3.89 -27.95
N LEU A 474 10.71 3.65 -26.77
CA LEU A 474 11.69 4.56 -26.16
C LEU A 474 12.96 4.70 -27.01
N PHE A 475 13.44 3.61 -27.61
CA PHE A 475 14.63 3.58 -28.46
C PHE A 475 14.30 3.51 -29.96
N TRP A 476 13.05 3.78 -30.35
CA TRP A 476 12.61 3.73 -31.74
C TRP A 476 13.45 4.59 -32.71
N PRO A 477 13.87 5.83 -32.35
CA PRO A 477 14.78 6.61 -33.19
C PRO A 477 16.10 5.87 -33.48
N GLN A 478 16.68 5.23 -32.47
CA GLN A 478 17.92 4.46 -32.60
C GLN A 478 17.72 3.18 -33.42
N ILE A 479 16.62 2.46 -33.19
CA ILE A 479 16.26 1.26 -33.97
C ILE A 479 16.12 1.62 -35.45
N ARG A 480 15.39 2.70 -35.78
CA ARG A 480 15.25 3.18 -37.16
C ARG A 480 16.58 3.60 -37.77
N ALA A 481 17.43 4.30 -37.00
CA ALA A 481 18.74 4.72 -37.47
C ALA A 481 19.67 3.53 -37.76
N VAL A 482 19.64 2.48 -36.93
CA VAL A 482 20.37 1.22 -37.19
C VAL A 482 19.92 0.61 -38.52
N VAL A 483 18.61 0.41 -38.69
CA VAL A 483 18.06 -0.19 -39.91
C VAL A 483 18.39 0.64 -41.15
N ALA A 484 18.24 1.97 -41.08
CA ALA A 484 18.51 2.87 -42.20
C ALA A 484 20.00 2.86 -42.61
N ASN A 485 20.92 2.94 -41.64
CA ASN A 485 22.35 2.97 -41.92
C ASN A 485 22.88 1.61 -42.40
N LEU A 486 22.34 0.50 -41.90
CA LEU A 486 22.67 -0.84 -42.40
C LEU A 486 22.18 -1.03 -43.85
N LYS A 487 20.93 -0.66 -44.15
CA LYS A 487 20.39 -0.73 -45.52
C LYS A 487 21.21 0.12 -46.50
N ALA A 488 21.61 1.31 -46.07
CA ALA A 488 22.43 2.22 -46.87
C ALA A 488 23.93 1.85 -46.88
N ARG A 489 24.35 0.77 -46.19
CA ARG A 489 25.75 0.34 -46.03
C ARG A 489 26.70 1.46 -45.54
N ARG A 490 26.18 2.39 -44.75
CA ARG A 490 26.92 3.55 -44.21
C ARG A 490 27.69 3.23 -42.93
N VAL A 491 27.44 2.07 -42.33
CA VAL A 491 28.02 1.66 -41.05
C VAL A 491 28.40 0.19 -41.07
N ARG A 492 29.47 -0.17 -40.35
CA ARG A 492 29.85 -1.57 -40.13
C ARG A 492 28.84 -2.27 -39.22
N VAL A 493 28.49 -3.51 -39.55
CA VAL A 493 27.50 -4.32 -38.80
C VAL A 493 27.88 -4.42 -37.31
N GLY A 494 29.15 -4.67 -36.99
CA GLY A 494 29.61 -4.76 -35.60
C GLY A 494 29.38 -3.50 -34.78
N HIS A 495 29.57 -2.31 -35.37
CA HIS A 495 29.28 -1.04 -34.69
C HIS A 495 27.76 -0.83 -34.51
N ALA A 496 26.97 -1.17 -35.53
CA ALA A 496 25.51 -1.05 -35.48
C ALA A 496 24.87 -1.96 -34.42
N LEU A 497 25.37 -3.19 -34.28
CA LEU A 497 24.84 -4.17 -33.32
C LEU A 497 25.37 -4.01 -31.90
N ARG A 498 26.36 -3.14 -31.66
CA ARG A 498 26.98 -2.96 -30.34
C ARG A 498 25.96 -2.63 -29.24
N ALA A 499 25.05 -1.69 -29.45
CA ALA A 499 24.03 -1.34 -28.46
C ALA A 499 23.00 -2.48 -28.21
N PRO A 500 22.41 -3.11 -29.25
CA PRO A 500 21.60 -4.32 -29.09
C PRO A 500 22.32 -5.46 -28.36
N ILE A 501 23.58 -5.73 -28.69
CA ILE A 501 24.39 -6.77 -28.03
C ILE A 501 24.56 -6.45 -26.55
N VAL A 502 24.82 -5.18 -26.18
CA VAL A 502 24.91 -4.78 -24.76
C VAL A 502 23.60 -5.02 -24.02
N VAL A 503 22.45 -4.75 -24.63
CA VAL A 503 21.13 -5.04 -24.03
C VAL A 503 20.95 -6.54 -23.80
N LEU A 504 21.18 -7.34 -24.85
CA LEU A 504 20.97 -8.79 -24.81
C LEU A 504 21.96 -9.46 -23.86
N ALA A 505 23.24 -9.09 -23.89
CA ALA A 505 24.26 -9.63 -23.00
C ALA A 505 23.95 -9.27 -21.54
N ALA A 506 23.58 -8.02 -21.25
CA ALA A 506 23.24 -7.62 -19.88
C ALA A 506 21.95 -8.28 -19.37
N ALA A 507 20.96 -8.51 -20.23
CA ALA A 507 19.75 -9.26 -19.89
C ALA A 507 20.02 -10.76 -19.69
N ALA A 508 20.98 -11.34 -20.44
CA ALA A 508 21.36 -12.74 -20.30
C ALA A 508 22.01 -13.06 -18.95
N VAL A 509 22.70 -12.10 -18.32
CA VAL A 509 23.37 -12.28 -17.00
C VAL A 509 22.39 -12.80 -15.92
N PRO A 510 21.21 -12.19 -15.69
CA PRO A 510 20.22 -12.76 -14.79
C PRO A 510 19.41 -13.88 -15.43
N LEU A 511 19.06 -13.80 -16.72
CA LEU A 511 18.14 -14.78 -17.33
C LEU A 511 18.73 -16.19 -17.43
N ALA A 512 19.98 -16.33 -17.88
CA ALA A 512 20.61 -17.64 -18.06
C ALA A 512 20.65 -18.47 -16.76
N PRO A 513 21.18 -17.97 -15.62
CA PRO A 513 21.17 -18.75 -14.38
C PRO A 513 19.75 -19.01 -13.86
N LEU A 514 18.79 -18.10 -14.08
CA LEU A 514 17.41 -18.30 -13.62
C LEU A 514 16.70 -19.40 -14.42
N VAL A 515 16.90 -19.46 -15.72
CA VAL A 515 16.36 -20.51 -16.59
C VAL A 515 16.95 -21.88 -16.21
N TRP A 516 18.25 -21.95 -15.92
CA TRP A 516 18.89 -23.17 -15.41
C TRP A 516 18.42 -23.54 -14.01
N TYR A 517 18.19 -22.55 -13.15
CA TYR A 517 17.65 -22.75 -11.81
C TYR A 517 16.25 -23.37 -11.84
N ASN A 518 15.39 -22.96 -12.78
CA ASN A 518 14.08 -23.59 -13.00
C ASN A 518 14.22 -25.04 -13.49
N HIS A 519 15.10 -25.28 -14.47
CA HIS A 519 15.37 -26.63 -14.96
C HIS A 519 15.90 -27.56 -13.85
N ALA A 520 16.75 -27.06 -12.96
CA ALA A 520 17.27 -27.83 -11.84
C ALA A 520 16.20 -28.20 -10.79
N ARG A 521 15.12 -27.41 -10.66
CA ARG A 521 14.03 -27.67 -9.70
C ARG A 521 12.91 -28.54 -10.27
N PHE A 522 12.57 -28.32 -11.54
CA PHE A 522 11.33 -28.85 -12.13
C PHE A 522 11.55 -29.56 -13.47
N GLY A 523 12.80 -29.74 -13.92
CA GLY A 523 13.11 -30.33 -15.22
C GLY A 523 12.70 -29.47 -16.43
N SER A 524 12.16 -28.27 -16.22
CA SER A 524 11.69 -27.36 -17.26
C SER A 524 12.29 -25.96 -17.11
N PHE A 525 12.68 -25.38 -18.24
CA PHE A 525 13.28 -24.04 -18.32
C PHE A 525 12.31 -22.90 -18.00
N LEU A 526 11.00 -23.14 -18.14
CA LEU A 526 9.96 -22.13 -18.01
C LEU A 526 8.93 -22.48 -16.92
N GLU A 527 9.15 -23.56 -16.16
CA GLU A 527 8.34 -23.89 -14.99
C GLU A 527 8.86 -23.14 -13.77
N PHE A 528 7.96 -22.46 -13.06
CA PHE A 528 8.29 -21.66 -11.87
C PHE A 528 7.82 -22.29 -10.57
N GLY A 529 7.02 -23.35 -10.65
CA GLY A 529 6.51 -24.13 -9.52
C GLY A 529 5.12 -23.73 -9.04
N ASN A 530 4.41 -22.85 -9.76
CA ASN A 530 3.05 -22.44 -9.38
C ASN A 530 2.08 -23.63 -9.43
N ASP A 531 2.25 -24.52 -10.40
CA ASP A 531 1.39 -25.70 -10.57
C ASP A 531 1.60 -26.74 -9.45
N TYR A 532 2.77 -26.72 -8.81
CA TYR A 532 3.14 -27.66 -7.72
C TYR A 532 2.86 -27.11 -6.32
N GLN A 533 2.23 -25.93 -6.23
CA GLN A 533 1.96 -25.25 -4.97
C GLN A 533 0.86 -25.96 -4.18
N LEU A 534 1.15 -26.33 -2.93
CA LEU A 534 0.12 -26.87 -2.03
C LEU A 534 -0.66 -25.74 -1.38
N THR A 535 -1.86 -25.47 -1.92
CA THR A 535 -2.72 -24.35 -1.51
C THR A 535 -4.20 -24.75 -1.49
N VAL A 536 -5.10 -23.76 -1.56
CA VAL A 536 -6.57 -23.88 -1.48
C VAL A 536 -7.13 -24.92 -2.45
N THR A 537 -6.58 -25.00 -3.65
CA THR A 537 -6.98 -25.95 -4.70
C THR A 537 -5.79 -26.76 -5.18
N ASP A 538 -6.07 -27.85 -5.87
CA ASP A 538 -5.06 -28.55 -6.68
C ASP A 538 -4.71 -27.66 -7.88
N MET A 539 -3.48 -27.13 -7.90
CA MET A 539 -3.02 -26.20 -8.94
C MET A 539 -2.64 -26.90 -10.24
N THR A 540 -2.39 -28.21 -10.22
CA THR A 540 -2.13 -28.99 -11.43
C THR A 540 -3.40 -29.11 -12.28
N ALA A 541 -4.56 -29.23 -11.63
CA ALA A 541 -5.86 -29.40 -12.28
C ALA A 541 -6.68 -28.11 -12.40
N PHE A 542 -6.56 -27.18 -11.43
CA PHE A 542 -7.40 -26.00 -11.40
C PHE A 542 -7.17 -25.08 -12.61
N ARG A 543 -8.26 -24.64 -13.22
CA ARG A 543 -8.27 -23.62 -14.28
C ARG A 543 -9.28 -22.55 -13.91
N GLN A 544 -8.82 -21.31 -13.94
CA GLN A 544 -9.62 -20.15 -13.62
C GLN A 544 -10.80 -20.04 -14.61
N PRO A 545 -12.05 -20.02 -14.15
CA PRO A 545 -13.20 -19.87 -15.04
C PRO A 545 -13.14 -18.59 -15.87
N LEU A 546 -13.10 -18.73 -17.20
CA LEU A 546 -13.03 -17.60 -18.13
C LEU A 546 -14.27 -16.72 -18.07
N ALA A 547 -15.42 -17.28 -17.68
CA ALA A 547 -16.68 -16.54 -17.50
C ALA A 547 -16.57 -15.46 -16.39
N GLY A 548 -15.72 -15.67 -15.38
CA GLY A 548 -15.48 -14.71 -14.30
C GLY A 548 -14.51 -13.58 -14.66
N VAL A 549 -13.69 -13.75 -15.70
CA VAL A 549 -12.62 -12.79 -16.05
C VAL A 549 -13.15 -11.38 -16.35
N PRO A 550 -14.23 -11.17 -17.14
CA PRO A 550 -14.78 -9.84 -17.36
C PRO A 550 -15.22 -9.13 -16.07
N ALA A 551 -15.84 -9.87 -15.15
CA ALA A 551 -16.27 -9.33 -13.86
C ALA A 551 -15.06 -8.93 -13.00
N MET A 552 -14.02 -9.76 -12.94
CA MET A 552 -12.78 -9.44 -12.22
C MET A 552 -12.05 -8.23 -12.81
N VAL A 553 -11.95 -8.13 -14.14
CA VAL A 553 -11.38 -6.93 -14.80
C VAL A 553 -12.20 -5.69 -14.43
N GLY A 554 -13.53 -5.81 -14.44
CA GLY A 554 -14.44 -4.77 -13.96
C GLY A 554 -14.16 -4.37 -12.51
N TYR A 555 -13.98 -5.35 -11.62
CA TYR A 555 -13.67 -5.11 -10.21
C TYR A 555 -12.29 -4.46 -10.03
N TYR A 556 -11.26 -4.95 -10.72
CA TYR A 556 -9.93 -4.34 -10.70
C TYR A 556 -9.94 -2.89 -11.13
N LEU A 557 -10.72 -2.51 -12.14
CA LEU A 557 -10.69 -1.14 -12.67
C LEU A 557 -11.65 -0.22 -11.93
N ALA A 558 -12.85 -0.69 -11.57
CA ALA A 558 -13.98 0.17 -11.21
C ALA A 558 -14.84 -0.33 -10.03
N LEU A 559 -14.39 -1.29 -9.21
CA LEU A 559 -15.13 -1.70 -8.01
C LEU A 559 -15.45 -0.48 -7.12
N PRO A 560 -16.74 -0.18 -6.83
CA PRO A 560 -17.11 0.99 -6.05
C PRO A 560 -16.68 0.85 -4.58
N LEU A 561 -16.53 2.00 -3.89
CA LEU A 561 -16.33 2.01 -2.44
C LEU A 561 -17.63 1.67 -1.72
N ARG A 562 -17.57 0.82 -0.71
CA ARG A 562 -18.67 0.61 0.22
C ARG A 562 -18.55 1.57 1.40
N ILE A 563 -19.31 2.67 1.37
CA ILE A 563 -19.34 3.67 2.46
C ILE A 563 -20.21 3.16 3.60
N VAL A 564 -19.68 3.18 4.82
CA VAL A 564 -20.38 2.79 6.05
C VAL A 564 -20.43 3.96 7.04
N ARG A 565 -21.34 3.91 8.02
CA ARG A 565 -21.55 5.02 8.98
C ARG A 565 -20.49 5.08 10.07
N GLU A 566 -19.93 3.93 10.41
CA GLU A 566 -18.96 3.76 11.48
C GLU A 566 -17.54 3.85 10.93
N PHE A 567 -16.60 4.27 11.77
CA PHE A 567 -15.18 4.25 11.42
C PHE A 567 -14.77 2.83 10.96
N PRO A 568 -14.04 2.69 9.84
CA PRO A 568 -13.30 3.70 9.09
C PRO A 568 -14.05 4.32 7.89
N PHE A 569 -15.37 4.31 7.91
CA PHE A 569 -16.28 4.87 6.89
C PHE A 569 -16.22 4.22 5.52
N VAL A 570 -15.26 3.32 5.30
CA VAL A 570 -15.10 2.52 4.09
C VAL A 570 -14.86 1.08 4.49
N ALA A 571 -15.65 0.17 3.92
CA ALA A 571 -15.55 -1.26 4.16
C ALA A 571 -15.18 -2.02 2.89
N LEU A 572 -14.88 -3.31 3.03
CA LEU A 572 -14.67 -4.21 1.90
C LEU A 572 -15.90 -4.24 1.00
N SER A 573 -15.67 -4.16 -0.31
CA SER A 573 -16.73 -4.23 -1.31
C SER A 573 -16.91 -5.67 -1.76
N PRO A 574 -18.17 -6.17 -1.86
CA PRO A 574 -18.43 -7.52 -2.31
C PRO A 574 -18.07 -7.67 -3.79
N THR A 575 -17.46 -8.81 -4.14
CA THR A 575 -17.04 -9.16 -5.50
C THR A 575 -17.63 -10.53 -5.89
N PRO A 576 -18.96 -10.65 -6.00
CA PRO A 576 -19.61 -11.92 -6.30
C PRO A 576 -19.21 -12.41 -7.69
N LEU A 577 -19.01 -13.72 -7.82
CA LEU A 577 -18.70 -14.38 -9.08
C LEU A 577 -19.67 -15.53 -9.29
N ALA A 578 -20.02 -15.80 -10.55
CA ALA A 578 -20.93 -16.89 -10.90
C ALA A 578 -20.34 -18.27 -10.61
N GLU A 579 -19.02 -18.38 -10.76
CA GLU A 579 -18.24 -19.57 -10.44
C GLU A 579 -17.17 -19.20 -9.42
N TRP A 580 -16.77 -20.17 -8.60
CA TRP A 580 -15.72 -19.95 -7.61
C TRP A 580 -14.41 -19.57 -8.30
N ALA A 581 -13.74 -18.59 -7.72
CA ALA A 581 -12.40 -18.16 -8.10
C ALA A 581 -11.68 -17.63 -6.87
N PHE A 582 -10.36 -17.60 -6.93
CA PHE A 582 -9.58 -16.93 -5.90
C PHE A 582 -9.93 -15.44 -5.88
N THR A 583 -10.37 -14.95 -4.71
CA THR A 583 -10.66 -13.54 -4.49
C THR A 583 -10.08 -13.07 -3.16
N GLU A 584 -9.17 -12.11 -3.19
CA GLU A 584 -8.74 -11.37 -2.01
C GLU A 584 -9.74 -10.23 -1.73
N PRO A 585 -10.06 -9.94 -0.45
CA PRO A 585 -10.90 -8.80 -0.13
C PRO A 585 -10.34 -7.47 -0.65
N MET A 586 -11.19 -6.70 -1.33
CA MET A 586 -10.84 -5.40 -1.91
C MET A 586 -11.76 -4.30 -1.39
N VAL A 587 -11.21 -3.10 -1.26
CA VAL A 587 -11.98 -1.91 -0.86
C VAL A 587 -12.58 -1.18 -2.06
N GLY A 588 -11.86 -1.17 -3.18
CA GLY A 588 -12.30 -0.52 -4.41
C GLY A 588 -11.37 -0.82 -5.58
N GLY A 589 -11.82 -0.44 -6.78
CA GLY A 589 -11.10 -0.60 -8.03
C GLY A 589 -10.05 0.49 -8.22
N LEU A 590 -9.14 0.29 -9.16
CA LEU A 590 -7.97 1.15 -9.36
C LEU A 590 -8.36 2.60 -9.67
N PHE A 591 -9.35 2.84 -10.52
CA PHE A 591 -9.82 4.20 -10.84
C PHE A 591 -10.65 4.82 -9.69
N VAL A 592 -11.18 4.01 -8.79
CA VAL A 592 -11.93 4.49 -7.62
C VAL A 592 -10.96 4.87 -6.50
N LEU A 593 -9.94 4.04 -6.26
CA LEU A 593 -8.87 4.32 -5.29
C LEU A 593 -7.94 5.44 -5.78
N CYS A 594 -7.72 5.56 -7.09
CA CYS A 594 -6.87 6.56 -7.71
C CYS A 594 -7.55 7.25 -8.91
N PRO A 595 -8.56 8.12 -8.68
CA PRO A 595 -9.28 8.82 -9.75
C PRO A 595 -8.40 9.56 -10.77
N PRO A 596 -7.26 10.19 -10.41
CA PRO A 596 -6.41 10.87 -11.40
C PRO A 596 -5.93 9.98 -12.57
N LEU A 597 -5.98 8.65 -12.43
CA LEU A 597 -5.67 7.70 -13.51
C LEU A 597 -6.62 7.82 -14.71
N LEU A 598 -7.83 8.36 -14.54
CA LEU A 598 -8.78 8.63 -15.63
C LEU A 598 -8.19 9.55 -16.71
N ALA A 599 -7.15 10.33 -16.39
CA ALA A 599 -6.42 11.13 -17.37
C ALA A 599 -5.72 10.30 -18.45
N ALA A 600 -5.53 8.99 -18.25
CA ALA A 600 -5.03 8.08 -19.29
C ALA A 600 -5.97 7.99 -20.50
N LEU A 601 -7.28 8.22 -20.31
CA LEU A 601 -8.26 8.24 -21.40
C LEU A 601 -8.02 9.40 -22.39
N ALA A 602 -7.34 10.46 -21.95
CA ALA A 602 -6.98 11.59 -22.82
C ALA A 602 -5.82 11.27 -23.78
N LEU A 603 -5.10 10.16 -23.55
CA LEU A 603 -3.84 9.86 -24.24
C LEU A 603 -3.93 9.84 -25.78
N PRO A 604 -4.97 9.27 -26.43
CA PRO A 604 -5.10 9.29 -27.89
C PRO A 604 -5.17 10.70 -28.47
N PHE A 605 -5.84 11.62 -27.75
CA PHE A 605 -6.04 13.01 -28.18
C PHE A 605 -4.81 13.90 -27.97
N LEU A 606 -3.86 13.46 -27.15
CA LEU A 606 -2.66 14.23 -26.80
C LEU A 606 -1.44 13.88 -27.67
N ARG A 607 -1.55 12.88 -28.56
CA ARG A 607 -0.43 12.38 -29.39
C ARG A 607 0.27 13.46 -30.19
N ARG A 608 -0.49 14.32 -30.89
CA ARG A 608 0.08 15.40 -31.73
C ARG A 608 0.77 16.47 -30.88
N ARG A 609 0.20 16.79 -29.72
CA ARG A 609 0.68 17.88 -28.87
C ARG A 609 2.01 17.57 -28.19
N PHE A 610 2.18 16.33 -27.75
CA PHE A 610 3.44 15.87 -27.15
C PHE A 610 4.33 15.13 -28.16
N ALA A 611 4.09 15.26 -29.47
CA ALA A 611 4.84 14.54 -30.50
C ALA A 611 6.35 14.82 -30.41
N ALA A 612 6.74 16.06 -30.10
CA ALA A 612 8.13 16.47 -29.93
C ALA A 612 8.86 15.77 -28.77
N SER A 613 8.13 15.21 -27.79
CA SER A 613 8.73 14.45 -26.70
C SER A 613 9.21 13.06 -27.13
N HIS A 614 8.67 12.53 -28.23
CA HIS A 614 8.82 11.13 -28.67
C HIS A 614 8.37 10.06 -27.65
N LEU A 615 7.76 10.44 -26.53
CA LEU A 615 7.36 9.52 -25.46
C LEU A 615 5.92 9.00 -25.60
N MET A 616 5.09 9.62 -26.43
CA MET A 616 3.68 9.22 -26.59
C MET A 616 3.47 7.75 -27.00
N PRO A 617 4.29 7.16 -27.90
CA PRO A 617 4.21 5.73 -28.17
C PRO A 617 4.51 4.88 -26.94
N MET A 618 5.51 5.25 -26.12
CA MET A 618 5.82 4.55 -24.87
C MET A 618 4.65 4.63 -23.88
N MET A 619 4.00 5.79 -23.75
CA MET A 619 2.82 5.93 -22.88
C MET A 619 1.64 5.08 -23.38
N ALA A 620 1.47 4.96 -24.71
CA ALA A 620 0.42 4.12 -25.30
C ALA A 620 0.72 2.62 -25.11
N THR A 621 1.99 2.21 -25.26
CA THR A 621 2.44 0.86 -24.93
C THR A 621 2.23 0.57 -23.45
N ALA A 622 2.53 1.52 -22.55
CA ALA A 622 2.27 1.35 -21.12
C ALA A 622 0.78 1.11 -20.84
N LEU A 623 -0.13 1.88 -21.44
CA LEU A 623 -1.57 1.67 -21.30
C LEU A 623 -2.02 0.30 -21.84
N ALA A 624 -1.51 -0.12 -23.00
CA ALA A 624 -1.83 -1.42 -23.58
C ALA A 624 -1.34 -2.57 -22.68
N LEU A 625 -0.12 -2.46 -22.14
CA LEU A 625 0.41 -3.44 -21.18
C LEU A 625 -0.38 -3.44 -19.87
N ALA A 626 -0.79 -2.28 -19.37
CA ALA A 626 -1.59 -2.20 -18.15
C ALA A 626 -2.91 -2.98 -18.30
N LEU A 627 -3.60 -2.79 -19.43
CA LEU A 627 -4.83 -3.50 -19.75
C LEU A 627 -4.57 -5.01 -19.94
N LEU A 628 -3.52 -5.38 -20.67
CA LEU A 628 -3.15 -6.78 -20.90
C LEU A 628 -2.85 -7.50 -19.58
N ILE A 629 -2.06 -6.87 -18.70
CA ILE A 629 -1.69 -7.43 -17.40
C ILE A 629 -2.92 -7.53 -16.48
N THR A 630 -3.84 -6.55 -16.52
CA THR A 630 -5.10 -6.63 -15.77
C THR A 630 -5.91 -7.87 -16.17
N VAL A 631 -6.00 -8.15 -17.48
CA VAL A 631 -6.69 -9.35 -18.00
C VAL A 631 -5.93 -10.61 -17.60
N PHE A 632 -4.59 -10.61 -17.73
CA PHE A 632 -3.75 -11.74 -17.35
C PHE A 632 -3.90 -12.10 -15.88
N ASP A 633 -3.80 -11.14 -14.97
CA ASP A 633 -3.98 -11.35 -13.53
C ASP A 633 -5.37 -11.93 -13.23
N ALA A 634 -6.42 -11.38 -13.85
CA ALA A 634 -7.78 -11.90 -13.72
C ALA A 634 -7.92 -13.35 -14.24
N SER A 635 -7.25 -13.69 -15.33
CA SER A 635 -7.33 -15.03 -15.94
C SER A 635 -6.41 -16.07 -15.31
N SER A 636 -5.33 -15.67 -14.64
CA SER A 636 -4.31 -16.61 -14.14
C SER A 636 -4.23 -16.64 -12.62
N ALA A 637 -4.41 -15.51 -11.94
CA ALA A 637 -4.25 -15.38 -10.49
C ALA A 637 -5.56 -15.07 -9.74
N GLY A 638 -6.64 -14.81 -10.48
CA GLY A 638 -7.93 -14.40 -9.93
C GLY A 638 -7.98 -12.92 -9.56
N LEU A 639 -8.73 -12.59 -8.51
CA LEU A 639 -8.89 -11.23 -8.02
C LEU A 639 -8.06 -11.01 -6.76
N GLY A 640 -7.21 -9.98 -6.71
CA GLY A 640 -6.60 -9.61 -5.45
C GLY A 640 -6.01 -8.20 -5.41
N TRP A 641 -6.20 -7.51 -4.28
CA TRP A 641 -5.77 -6.11 -4.14
C TRP A 641 -4.28 -5.95 -4.42
N ARG A 642 -3.46 -6.89 -3.94
CA ARG A 642 -2.01 -6.86 -4.20
C ARG A 642 -1.64 -6.81 -5.69
N TYR A 643 -2.43 -7.48 -6.55
CA TYR A 643 -2.17 -7.57 -8.00
C TYR A 643 -2.34 -6.24 -8.73
N MET A 644 -3.01 -5.25 -8.15
CA MET A 644 -2.97 -3.87 -8.67
C MET A 644 -1.55 -3.29 -8.74
N GLY A 645 -0.60 -3.85 -7.98
CA GLY A 645 0.82 -3.53 -8.09
C GLY A 645 1.43 -3.85 -9.45
N ASP A 646 0.87 -4.79 -10.21
CA ASP A 646 1.44 -5.24 -11.49
C ASP A 646 1.20 -4.26 -12.63
N PHE A 647 0.02 -3.63 -12.62
CA PHE A 647 -0.44 -2.77 -13.72
C PHE A 647 -0.68 -1.31 -13.32
N GLY A 648 -0.84 -1.00 -12.03
CA GLY A 648 -1.17 0.35 -11.56
C GLY A 648 -0.11 1.41 -11.95
N TRP A 649 1.17 1.04 -11.89
CA TRP A 649 2.26 1.93 -12.31
C TRP A 649 2.25 2.21 -13.81
N LEU A 650 1.83 1.26 -14.65
CA LEU A 650 1.69 1.45 -16.10
C LEU A 650 0.54 2.40 -16.45
N PHE A 651 -0.60 2.27 -15.76
CA PHE A 651 -1.69 3.26 -15.86
C PHE A 651 -1.22 4.65 -15.41
N ALA A 652 -0.40 4.73 -14.36
CA ALA A 652 0.16 6.00 -13.89
C ALA A 652 1.03 6.66 -14.97
N LEU A 653 1.91 5.88 -15.64
CA LEU A 653 2.70 6.38 -16.77
C LEU A 653 1.81 6.92 -17.89
N ALA A 654 0.78 6.16 -18.27
CA ALA A 654 -0.17 6.55 -19.32
C ALA A 654 -0.99 7.81 -18.97
N ALA A 655 -1.29 8.04 -17.69
CA ALA A 655 -2.05 9.19 -17.21
C ALA A 655 -1.24 10.50 -17.13
N LEU A 656 0.09 10.42 -17.03
CA LEU A 656 0.96 11.60 -16.85
C LEU A 656 0.75 12.70 -17.90
N PRO A 657 0.71 12.44 -19.22
CA PRO A 657 0.48 13.49 -20.22
C PRO A 657 -0.84 14.23 -20.02
N GLY A 658 -1.91 13.50 -19.68
CA GLY A 658 -3.24 14.05 -19.43
C GLY A 658 -3.26 14.93 -18.18
N LEU A 659 -2.68 14.46 -17.08
CA LEU A 659 -2.58 15.23 -15.84
C LEU A 659 -1.71 16.47 -16.02
N LEU A 660 -0.56 16.36 -16.68
CA LEU A 660 0.30 17.51 -16.96
C LEU A 660 -0.41 18.54 -17.82
N ARG A 661 -1.20 18.13 -18.82
CA ARG A 661 -2.01 19.05 -19.63
C ARG A 661 -3.13 19.71 -18.82
N ALA A 662 -3.82 18.94 -17.98
CA ALA A 662 -4.90 19.44 -17.12
C ALA A 662 -4.37 20.48 -16.11
N VAL A 663 -3.18 20.22 -15.56
CA VAL A 663 -2.56 21.05 -14.54
C VAL A 663 -1.85 22.27 -15.15
N ASN A 664 -1.08 22.11 -16.23
CA ASN A 664 -0.32 23.22 -16.82
C ASN A 664 -1.20 24.16 -17.66
N GLY A 665 -2.23 23.65 -18.36
CA GLY A 665 -3.09 24.44 -19.27
C GLY A 665 -2.62 24.44 -20.73
N ASP A 666 -3.16 25.37 -21.54
CA ASP A 666 -2.77 25.54 -22.96
C ASP A 666 -1.51 26.38 -23.17
N GLY A 667 -1.15 27.22 -22.20
CA GLY A 667 0.09 27.98 -22.24
C GLY A 667 1.27 27.09 -21.92
N ASP A 668 2.29 27.09 -22.79
CA ASP A 668 3.61 26.58 -22.45
C ASP A 668 4.14 27.37 -21.26
N GLY A 669 3.95 26.82 -20.05
CA GLY A 669 4.03 27.54 -18.78
C GLY A 669 5.13 28.60 -18.73
N GLY A 670 4.76 29.89 -18.74
CA GLY A 670 5.74 30.95 -18.50
C GLY A 670 5.53 32.26 -19.24
N ASP A 671 4.78 32.29 -20.34
CA ASP A 671 4.60 33.55 -21.09
C ASP A 671 3.29 34.25 -20.70
N GLY A 672 3.45 35.22 -19.81
CA GLY A 672 2.42 36.13 -19.32
C GLY A 672 2.77 36.54 -17.90
N ASP A 673 3.10 37.81 -17.70
CA ASP A 673 3.25 38.44 -16.40
C ASP A 673 2.35 37.80 -15.34
N GLY A 674 2.91 37.48 -14.17
CA GLY A 674 2.28 36.74 -13.07
C GLY A 674 1.05 37.42 -12.41
N CYS A 675 0.36 38.29 -13.14
CA CYS A 675 -0.86 39.00 -12.78
C CYS A 675 -2.09 38.59 -13.64
N ALA A 676 -1.94 37.91 -14.77
CA ALA A 676 -3.11 37.46 -15.55
C ALA A 676 -3.71 36.17 -14.95
N PRO A 677 -4.98 36.16 -14.51
CA PRO A 677 -5.62 34.94 -14.05
C PRO A 677 -5.77 33.96 -15.21
N ALA A 678 -5.40 32.69 -15.00
CA ALA A 678 -5.62 31.64 -15.98
C ALA A 678 -7.10 31.64 -16.46
N PRO A 679 -7.37 31.29 -17.74
CA PRO A 679 -8.73 31.20 -18.26
C PRO A 679 -9.64 30.42 -17.31
N ALA A 680 -10.91 30.81 -17.21
CA ALA A 680 -11.86 30.22 -16.25
C ALA A 680 -11.92 28.68 -16.37
N GLY A 681 -11.91 28.15 -17.59
CA GLY A 681 -11.87 26.71 -17.85
C GLY A 681 -10.64 26.00 -17.26
N THR A 682 -9.44 26.59 -17.38
CA THR A 682 -8.22 26.01 -16.78
C THR A 682 -8.26 26.04 -15.25
N ARG A 683 -8.90 27.05 -14.65
CA ARG A 683 -9.09 27.09 -13.19
C ARG A 683 -10.02 25.99 -12.70
N ILE A 684 -11.13 25.74 -13.40
CA ILE A 684 -12.07 24.66 -13.08
C ILE A 684 -11.37 23.31 -13.16
N VAL A 685 -10.66 23.04 -14.26
CA VAL A 685 -9.92 21.77 -14.44
C VAL A 685 -8.91 21.56 -13.32
N ARG A 686 -8.15 22.59 -12.92
CA ARG A 686 -7.21 22.49 -11.79
C ARG A 686 -7.91 22.18 -10.48
N ILE A 687 -9.07 22.77 -10.21
CA ILE A 687 -9.87 22.48 -9.00
C ILE A 687 -10.33 21.02 -9.02
N VAL A 688 -10.86 20.55 -10.15
CA VAL A 688 -11.29 19.15 -10.31
C VAL A 688 -10.12 18.20 -10.04
N VAL A 689 -8.95 18.45 -10.64
CA VAL A 689 -7.74 17.65 -10.36
C VAL A 689 -7.39 17.71 -8.87
N LEU A 690 -7.38 18.88 -8.23
CA LEU A 690 -7.09 18.98 -6.79
C LEU A 690 -8.09 18.18 -5.93
N VAL A 691 -9.37 18.19 -6.27
CA VAL A 691 -10.39 17.39 -5.58
C VAL A 691 -10.12 15.90 -5.78
N MET A 692 -9.81 15.46 -7.01
CA MET A 692 -9.45 14.06 -7.28
C MET A 692 -8.22 13.61 -6.48
N PHE A 693 -7.23 14.48 -6.31
CA PHE A 693 -6.06 14.23 -5.47
C PHE A 693 -6.43 14.15 -3.98
N ALA A 694 -7.28 15.04 -3.49
CA ALA A 694 -7.75 15.01 -2.11
C ALA A 694 -8.54 13.74 -1.81
N VAL A 695 -9.45 13.32 -2.71
CA VAL A 695 -10.20 12.06 -2.62
C VAL A 695 -9.25 10.87 -2.63
N MET A 696 -8.29 10.83 -3.56
CA MET A 696 -7.27 9.77 -3.63
C MET A 696 -6.52 9.63 -2.30
N VAL A 697 -6.03 10.72 -1.71
CA VAL A 697 -5.30 10.69 -0.43
C VAL A 697 -6.22 10.23 0.70
N LEU A 698 -7.43 10.78 0.80
CA LEU A 698 -8.40 10.42 1.83
C LEU A 698 -8.74 8.94 1.78
N VAL A 699 -9.11 8.42 0.61
CA VAL A 699 -9.49 7.02 0.42
C VAL A 699 -8.31 6.10 0.77
N ASN A 700 -7.09 6.41 0.30
CA ASN A 700 -5.91 5.61 0.63
C ASN A 700 -5.61 5.57 2.14
N VAL A 701 -5.85 6.66 2.87
CA VAL A 701 -5.70 6.70 4.33
C VAL A 701 -6.78 5.85 5.02
N LEU A 702 -8.05 5.99 4.62
CA LEU A 702 -9.15 5.20 5.20
C LEU A 702 -8.96 3.69 4.96
N CYS A 703 -8.47 3.31 3.78
CA CYS A 703 -8.13 1.95 3.42
C CYS A 703 -7.15 1.25 4.39
N LEU A 704 -6.30 2.00 5.10
CA LEU A 704 -5.38 1.43 6.09
C LEU A 704 -6.11 0.85 7.31
N PHE A 705 -7.29 1.39 7.62
CA PHE A 705 -8.09 1.01 8.78
C PHE A 705 -9.21 0.03 8.43
N THR A 706 -9.47 -0.27 7.15
CA THR A 706 -10.57 -1.16 6.77
C THR A 706 -10.48 -2.52 7.45
N ILE A 707 -11.58 -2.94 8.09
CA ILE A 707 -11.72 -4.24 8.76
C ILE A 707 -11.99 -5.34 7.72
N GLY A 708 -11.44 -6.52 7.95
CA GLY A 708 -11.59 -7.73 7.13
C GLY A 708 -10.55 -7.87 6.01
N ARG A 709 -9.74 -6.82 5.76
CA ARG A 709 -8.58 -6.97 4.86
C ARG A 709 -7.52 -7.87 5.50
N GLN A 710 -6.68 -8.48 4.66
CA GLN A 710 -5.49 -9.17 5.14
C GLN A 710 -4.56 -8.18 5.86
N ASP A 711 -3.96 -8.62 6.98
CA ASP A 711 -3.11 -7.82 7.87
C ASP A 711 -3.80 -6.56 8.47
N GLN A 712 -5.13 -6.59 8.66
CA GLN A 712 -5.92 -5.48 9.21
C GLN A 712 -5.35 -4.85 10.49
N MET A 713 -5.45 -3.52 10.60
CA MET A 713 -4.76 -2.75 11.65
C MET A 713 -5.31 -3.05 13.03
N ILE A 714 -6.60 -3.36 13.12
CA ILE A 714 -7.24 -3.76 14.39
C ILE A 714 -6.59 -5.00 15.01
N VAL A 715 -5.95 -5.86 14.22
CA VAL A 715 -5.21 -7.04 14.72
C VAL A 715 -3.73 -6.75 14.92
N THR A 716 -3.09 -6.10 13.93
CA THR A 716 -1.63 -5.90 13.92
C THR A 716 -1.15 -4.76 14.82
N ARG A 717 -1.97 -3.70 14.96
CA ARG A 717 -1.76 -2.52 15.82
C ARG A 717 -3.09 -2.04 16.41
N PRO A 718 -3.70 -2.83 17.32
CA PRO A 718 -5.00 -2.53 17.91
C PRO A 718 -5.01 -1.16 18.62
N ASP A 719 -3.92 -0.80 19.27
CA ASP A 719 -3.70 0.51 19.91
C ASP A 719 -3.91 1.66 18.93
N LEU A 720 -3.16 1.66 17.82
CA LEU A 720 -3.25 2.72 16.80
C LEU A 720 -4.63 2.77 16.14
N PHE A 721 -5.23 1.60 15.86
CA PHE A 721 -6.56 1.53 15.27
C PHE A 721 -7.59 2.19 16.19
N HIS A 722 -7.64 1.80 17.47
CA HIS A 722 -8.62 2.30 18.42
C HIS A 722 -8.34 3.76 18.81
N ASP A 723 -7.08 4.18 18.89
CA ASP A 723 -6.72 5.58 19.11
C ASP A 723 -7.28 6.48 18.01
N VAL A 724 -7.16 6.09 16.74
CA VAL A 724 -7.73 6.85 15.62
C VAL A 724 -9.25 6.74 15.57
N MET A 725 -9.81 5.56 15.85
CA MET A 725 -11.27 5.38 15.96
C MET A 725 -11.88 6.36 16.98
N THR A 726 -11.21 6.55 18.13
CA THR A 726 -11.67 7.47 19.19
C THR A 726 -11.63 8.93 18.81
N TRP A 727 -11.07 9.30 17.65
CA TRP A 727 -11.18 10.67 17.13
C TRP A 727 -12.57 10.95 16.54
N PHE A 728 -13.35 9.90 16.27
CA PHE A 728 -14.65 9.99 15.64
C PHE A 728 -15.79 9.51 16.55
N THR A 729 -15.49 8.63 17.52
CA THR A 729 -16.47 8.14 18.50
C THR A 729 -16.55 9.00 19.76
N LEU A 730 -15.46 9.73 20.07
CA LEU A 730 -15.37 10.79 21.08
C LEU A 730 -15.04 12.10 20.37
#